data_AF-A0A8J7J5A8-F1
#
_entry.id   AF-A0A8J7J5A8-F1
#
_cell.length_a   1.000
_cell.length_b   1.000
_cell.length_c   1.000
_cell.angle_alpha   90.00
_cell.angle_beta   90.00
_cell.angle_gamma   90.00
#
_symmetry.space_group_name_H-M   'P 1'
#
loop_
_entity.id
_entity.type
_entity.pdbx_description
1 polymer ?
#
loop_
_entity_poly.entity_id
_entity_poly.type
_entity_poly.pdbx_seq_one_letter_code
_entity_poly.pdbx_strand_id
1 'polypeptide(L)'
;MGNVVGIDLGTTNSVAAFKFAEVEVVTAEDNPPPERKLTRSAVALDRDYLIAGQGAYNQLRANPENVIVSIKRLMGRGIGDIEVREQRDRLSYKIDRATHGTDLSLSVWLGGKEYQPEDISAEILKKVAHNAQLFQRQQGQTSTISEAVITIPAYFNDKQRHATRSAAARAGLKVRELLPEPTAAAISYGFTPEESSEVKTILVYDFGGGTFDASLLVASGDRFIELGKAGDLWLGGDDIDRKMIEWAKERIAEQEGIEIDRAISQMPNFHRVRFLADLKIAVEWAKIALSSAPSAHIIPPTPFLNELGIPVPIDIEITQEQFEELIAPIVDRAIAICNDAVRYSEYTNDLIDVVLLVGGSCQIPLVQQKVKEAFGSEKVVVHPRPLYAVAEGAAIVAAGLTEKVETVSRDYYIKLADGLHKVVPRGEVLPFRTAQTFKTVANGQRLIRFEFFNRDDERDVMEPIGKMWLPLYSSYPQGTEVLVALELDEQMGDLQITAVLKNDPSVKVSSLFSRGGSDEQMNEEVDRAIQEINTRQLSTAEVEEASQQVVRVVQVTNQIIDPKTGREREDVRQQAQERLNVLKSALSEELNIARSLAYECDFLVQTYDFAHREADPCGIAPPQQERLKSCAAQLRDALHKNDLSAISIGIEEAKQEISILPDTVQRLRYCRAAIYRANHIQPVQGRILSDKTERFIAALRRNESAESERLWQELSPNVQYWLNQSLPTGAIDTDLML
;
A
#
# COMPACT_ATOMS: atom_id res chain seq x y z
N MET A 1 -4.60 -25.39 30.26
CA MET A 1 -4.79 -25.08 28.82
C MET A 1 -5.96 -24.12 28.74
N GLY A 2 -5.70 -22.84 28.42
CA GLY A 2 -6.73 -21.79 28.49
C GLY A 2 -6.25 -20.38 28.13
N ASN A 3 -5.10 -20.23 27.45
CA ASN A 3 -4.51 -18.90 27.19
C ASN A 3 -4.78 -18.38 25.77
N VAL A 4 -5.29 -19.26 24.88
CA VAL A 4 -5.55 -18.97 23.47
C VAL A 4 -7.05 -19.01 23.22
N VAL A 5 -7.61 -17.92 22.70
CA VAL A 5 -9.04 -17.80 22.34
C VAL A 5 -9.20 -17.82 20.82
N GLY A 6 -10.27 -18.45 20.32
CA GLY A 6 -10.69 -18.31 18.92
C GLY A 6 -11.59 -17.09 18.78
N ILE A 7 -11.22 -16.15 17.90
CA ILE A 7 -11.98 -14.90 17.68
C ILE A 7 -12.37 -14.80 16.22
N ASP A 8 -13.67 -14.69 15.97
CA ASP A 8 -14.20 -14.13 14.74
C ASP A 8 -14.28 -12.61 14.86
N LEU A 9 -13.44 -11.90 14.12
CA LEU A 9 -13.49 -10.43 14.02
C LEU A 9 -14.37 -10.05 12.83
N GLY A 10 -15.69 -10.12 12.97
CA GLY A 10 -16.62 -9.85 11.88
C GLY A 10 -16.93 -8.36 11.66
N THR A 11 -17.43 -8.03 10.47
CA THR A 11 -17.78 -6.65 10.05
C THR A 11 -18.88 -6.03 10.92
N THR A 12 -19.92 -6.83 11.25
CA THR A 12 -21.09 -6.38 12.02
C THR A 12 -21.02 -6.86 13.47
N ASN A 13 -20.64 -8.12 13.67
CA ASN A 13 -20.51 -8.75 14.97
C ASN A 13 -19.18 -9.47 15.05
N SER A 14 -18.57 -9.46 16.22
CA SER A 14 -17.43 -10.29 16.57
C SER A 14 -17.86 -11.34 17.60
N VAL A 15 -17.24 -12.51 17.55
CA VAL A 15 -17.58 -13.67 18.39
C VAL A 15 -16.30 -14.28 18.92
N ALA A 16 -16.29 -14.69 20.19
CA ALA A 16 -15.22 -15.49 20.75
C ALA A 16 -15.73 -16.88 21.12
N ALA A 17 -14.85 -17.87 21.02
CA ALA A 17 -15.14 -19.22 21.47
C ALA A 17 -13.89 -19.88 22.08
N PHE A 18 -14.16 -20.86 22.93
CA PHE A 18 -13.15 -21.76 23.49
C PHE A 18 -13.48 -23.20 23.11
N LYS A 19 -12.44 -23.98 22.88
CA LYS A 19 -12.55 -25.44 22.83
C LYS A 19 -12.12 -26.01 24.18
N PHE A 20 -13.09 -26.36 25.02
CA PHE A 20 -12.88 -27.19 26.20
C PHE A 20 -13.14 -28.65 25.82
N ALA A 21 -13.93 -29.38 26.60
CA ALA A 21 -14.45 -30.69 26.20
C ALA A 21 -15.28 -30.57 24.90
N GLU A 22 -16.13 -29.55 24.82
CA GLU A 22 -16.87 -29.15 23.61
C GLU A 22 -16.51 -27.70 23.23
N VAL A 23 -16.99 -27.24 22.08
CA VAL A 23 -16.83 -25.84 21.68
C VAL A 23 -17.89 -24.98 22.38
N GLU A 24 -17.43 -24.09 23.26
CA GLU A 24 -18.25 -23.14 23.97
C GLU A 24 -18.07 -21.73 23.40
N VAL A 25 -19.18 -21.13 22.95
CA VAL A 25 -19.22 -19.74 22.47
C VAL A 25 -19.37 -18.81 23.66
N VAL A 26 -18.50 -17.81 23.73
CA VAL A 26 -18.43 -16.82 24.82
C VAL A 26 -19.72 -16.01 24.88
N THR A 27 -20.24 -15.81 26.09
CA THR A 27 -21.33 -14.87 26.33
C THR A 27 -20.82 -13.50 26.79
N ALA A 28 -21.30 -12.44 26.13
CA ALA A 28 -21.18 -11.05 26.50
C ALA A 28 -22.37 -10.63 27.38
N GLU A 29 -22.08 -10.16 28.60
CA GLU A 29 -23.12 -9.76 29.57
C GLU A 29 -23.80 -8.43 29.21
N ASP A 30 -23.19 -7.60 28.37
CA ASP A 30 -23.72 -6.32 27.92
C ASP A 30 -24.76 -6.44 26.78
N ASN A 31 -25.00 -7.64 26.27
CA ASN A 31 -26.02 -7.90 25.26
C ASN A 31 -27.29 -8.52 25.85
N PRO A 32 -28.49 -8.00 25.51
CA PRO A 32 -29.73 -8.65 25.91
C PRO A 32 -29.92 -9.99 25.18
N PRO A 33 -30.61 -10.98 25.77
CA PRO A 33 -31.09 -12.15 25.03
C PRO A 33 -31.91 -11.72 23.80
N PRO A 34 -31.80 -12.42 22.65
CA PRO A 34 -31.03 -13.66 22.42
C PRO A 34 -29.55 -13.44 22.03
N GLU A 35 -29.08 -12.19 21.87
CA GLU A 35 -27.76 -11.84 21.29
C GLU A 35 -26.58 -11.95 22.24
N ARG A 36 -26.75 -12.62 23.39
CA ARG A 36 -25.71 -12.74 24.43
C ARG A 36 -24.39 -13.31 23.95
N LYS A 37 -24.34 -14.02 22.81
CA LYS A 37 -23.12 -14.62 22.26
C LYS A 37 -22.41 -13.77 21.22
N LEU A 38 -22.97 -12.61 20.87
CA LEU A 38 -22.40 -11.68 19.91
C LEU A 38 -21.72 -10.53 20.64
N THR A 39 -20.79 -9.84 19.99
CA THR A 39 -20.28 -8.53 20.41
C THR A 39 -20.37 -7.61 19.20
N ARG A 40 -21.15 -6.52 19.27
CA ARG A 40 -21.30 -5.60 18.13
C ARG A 40 -19.94 -4.98 17.76
N SER A 41 -19.58 -5.01 16.49
CA SER A 41 -18.34 -4.42 15.94
C SER A 41 -18.52 -2.92 15.74
N ALA A 42 -18.73 -2.19 16.84
CA ALA A 42 -18.96 -0.76 16.89
C ALA A 42 -18.12 -0.11 18.00
N VAL A 43 -17.62 1.10 17.74
CA VAL A 43 -16.82 1.88 18.69
C VAL A 43 -17.36 3.31 18.76
N ALA A 44 -17.49 3.86 19.96
CA ALA A 44 -17.95 5.23 20.19
C ALA A 44 -17.12 5.89 21.29
N LEU A 45 -17.18 7.23 21.37
CA LEU A 45 -16.55 7.98 22.45
C LEU A 45 -17.56 8.24 23.56
N ASP A 46 -17.28 7.78 24.78
CA ASP A 46 -18.06 8.10 25.98
C ASP A 46 -17.15 8.79 27.02
N ARG A 47 -17.46 10.05 27.35
CA ARG A 47 -16.75 10.85 28.38
C ARG A 47 -15.23 10.72 28.30
N ASP A 48 -14.68 10.94 27.11
CA ASP A 48 -13.25 10.87 26.73
C ASP A 48 -12.62 9.47 26.58
N TYR A 49 -13.37 8.39 26.81
CA TYR A 49 -12.90 7.01 26.63
C TYR A 49 -13.58 6.34 25.43
N LEU A 50 -12.82 5.51 24.72
CA LEU A 50 -13.39 4.65 23.70
C LEU A 50 -14.16 3.51 24.37
N ILE A 51 -15.38 3.29 23.92
CA ILE A 51 -16.19 2.14 24.29
C ILE A 51 -16.50 1.33 23.04
N ALA A 52 -16.59 0.01 23.18
CA ALA A 52 -16.92 -0.91 22.08
C ALA A 52 -18.08 -1.84 22.45
N GLY A 53 -18.77 -2.40 21.46
CA GLY A 53 -19.90 -3.31 21.65
C GLY A 53 -21.25 -2.61 21.60
N GLN A 54 -22.24 -3.18 22.29
CA GLN A 54 -23.63 -2.70 22.23
C GLN A 54 -23.79 -1.30 22.81
N GLY A 55 -23.01 -0.95 23.84
CA GLY A 55 -22.99 0.40 24.40
C GLY A 55 -22.64 1.46 23.35
N ALA A 56 -21.65 1.18 22.50
CA ALA A 56 -21.27 2.03 21.38
C ALA A 56 -22.36 2.07 20.29
N TYR A 57 -22.90 0.91 19.91
CA TYR A 57 -23.95 0.81 18.89
C TYR A 57 -25.21 1.60 19.27
N ASN A 58 -25.60 1.57 20.55
CA ASN A 58 -26.76 2.32 21.05
C ASN A 58 -26.60 3.84 20.90
N GLN A 59 -25.37 4.37 20.80
CA GLN A 59 -25.13 5.80 20.61
C GLN A 59 -25.50 6.28 19.20
N LEU A 60 -25.75 5.40 18.23
CA LEU A 60 -26.28 5.80 16.91
C LEU A 60 -27.57 6.61 17.01
N ARG A 61 -28.37 6.37 18.07
CA ARG A 61 -29.61 7.12 18.37
C ARG A 61 -29.37 8.57 18.76
N ALA A 62 -28.17 8.93 19.18
CA ALA A 62 -27.83 10.24 19.71
C ALA A 62 -26.80 10.98 18.84
N ASN A 63 -25.75 10.29 18.40
CA ASN A 63 -24.59 10.92 17.78
C ASN A 63 -23.89 9.99 16.76
N PRO A 64 -24.52 9.68 15.62
CA PRO A 64 -24.05 8.67 14.67
C PRO A 64 -22.71 9.03 14.00
N GLU A 65 -22.39 10.32 13.86
CA GLU A 65 -21.09 10.78 13.36
C GLU A 65 -19.92 10.44 14.32
N ASN A 66 -20.23 10.16 15.59
CA ASN A 66 -19.29 9.74 16.62
C ASN A 66 -19.49 8.26 17.01
N VAL A 67 -19.97 7.45 16.07
CA VAL A 67 -19.98 5.99 16.18
C VAL A 67 -19.36 5.40 14.92
N ILE A 68 -18.28 4.65 15.09
CA ILE A 68 -17.63 3.92 14.01
C ILE A 68 -18.19 2.50 13.96
N VAL A 69 -18.66 2.11 12.78
CA VAL A 69 -19.17 0.77 12.45
C VAL A 69 -18.50 0.28 11.16
N SER A 70 -18.56 -1.03 10.90
CA SER A 70 -18.02 -1.64 9.68
C SER A 70 -16.54 -1.35 9.41
N ILE A 71 -15.75 -1.06 10.46
CA ILE A 71 -14.35 -0.63 10.30
C ILE A 71 -13.49 -1.68 9.58
N LYS A 72 -13.85 -2.96 9.66
CA LYS A 72 -13.17 -4.06 8.95
C LYS A 72 -13.04 -3.79 7.44
N ARG A 73 -13.99 -3.05 6.84
CA ARG A 73 -13.96 -2.66 5.42
C ARG A 73 -12.87 -1.62 5.10
N LEU A 74 -12.30 -0.95 6.09
CA LEU A 74 -11.23 0.06 5.96
C LEU A 74 -9.84 -0.48 6.35
N MET A 75 -9.78 -1.64 7.01
CA MET A 75 -8.53 -2.24 7.46
C MET A 75 -7.55 -2.42 6.29
N GLY A 76 -6.31 -1.95 6.45
CA GLY A 76 -5.26 -2.10 5.45
C GLY A 76 -5.54 -1.45 4.09
N ARG A 77 -6.50 -0.52 3.99
CA ARG A 77 -6.81 0.22 2.75
C ARG A 77 -6.13 1.58 2.70
N GLY A 78 -5.95 2.10 1.48
CA GLY A 78 -5.49 3.47 1.24
C GLY A 78 -6.65 4.43 0.98
N ILE A 79 -6.46 5.72 1.27
CA ILE A 79 -7.47 6.77 1.04
C ILE A 79 -7.87 6.91 -0.43
N GLY A 80 -7.00 6.47 -1.34
CA GLY A 80 -7.23 6.49 -2.79
C GLY A 80 -8.08 5.33 -3.32
N ASP A 81 -8.25 4.25 -2.55
CA ASP A 81 -8.90 3.01 -2.97
C ASP A 81 -10.38 3.26 -3.31
N ILE A 82 -10.90 2.61 -4.36
CA ILE A 82 -12.27 2.83 -4.84
C ILE A 82 -13.30 2.48 -3.76
N GLU A 83 -13.03 1.43 -2.99
CA GLU A 83 -13.89 0.94 -1.91
C GLU A 83 -13.90 1.90 -0.71
N VAL A 84 -12.87 2.71 -0.52
CA VAL A 84 -12.85 3.76 0.51
C VAL A 84 -13.66 4.96 0.05
N ARG A 85 -13.62 5.29 -1.24
CA ARG A 85 -14.47 6.36 -1.81
C ARG A 85 -15.95 6.03 -1.68
N GLU A 86 -16.34 4.81 -2.03
CA GLU A 86 -17.73 4.34 -1.86
C GLU A 86 -18.17 4.34 -0.39
N GLN A 87 -17.23 4.13 0.56
CA GLN A 87 -17.51 4.20 2.00
C GLN A 87 -17.81 5.60 2.51
N ARG A 88 -17.11 6.61 1.98
CA ARG A 88 -17.31 8.01 2.39
C ARG A 88 -18.74 8.48 2.19
N ASP A 89 -19.41 7.98 1.16
CA ASP A 89 -20.79 8.35 0.83
C ASP A 89 -21.84 7.58 1.65
N ARG A 90 -21.47 6.43 2.22
CA ARG A 90 -22.40 5.49 2.88
C ARG A 90 -22.33 5.51 4.41
N LEU A 91 -21.21 5.95 4.98
CA LEU A 91 -20.96 5.91 6.42
C LEU A 91 -21.14 7.30 7.04
N SER A 92 -21.65 7.32 8.28
CA SER A 92 -21.97 8.58 8.97
C SER A 92 -20.75 9.24 9.62
N TYR A 93 -19.67 8.50 9.87
CA TYR A 93 -18.45 9.01 10.48
C TYR A 93 -17.45 9.50 9.43
N LYS A 94 -16.59 10.44 9.81
CA LYS A 94 -15.61 11.03 8.91
C LYS A 94 -14.44 10.07 8.64
N ILE A 95 -14.15 9.91 7.35
CA ILE A 95 -13.00 9.19 6.79
C ILE A 95 -12.14 10.23 6.06
N ASP A 96 -10.84 10.30 6.33
CA ASP A 96 -9.94 11.31 5.76
C ASP A 96 -8.54 10.78 5.45
N ARG A 97 -7.70 11.59 4.79
CA ARG A 97 -6.27 11.31 4.68
C ARG A 97 -5.63 11.40 6.06
N ALA A 98 -4.75 10.45 6.37
CA ALA A 98 -4.07 10.45 7.64
C ALA A 98 -3.09 11.63 7.77
N THR A 99 -2.96 12.22 8.98
CA THR A 99 -1.94 13.25 9.26
C THR A 99 -0.52 12.70 9.34
N HIS A 100 -0.39 11.39 9.53
CA HIS A 100 0.87 10.66 9.62
C HIS A 100 0.86 9.45 8.67
N GLY A 101 2.04 9.04 8.20
CA GLY A 101 2.22 7.97 7.20
C GLY A 101 2.44 8.52 5.80
N THR A 102 1.92 7.83 4.78
CA THR A 102 2.06 8.22 3.37
C THR A 102 0.88 9.06 2.90
N ASP A 103 0.99 9.65 1.71
CA ASP A 103 -0.12 10.30 1.01
C ASP A 103 -1.31 9.36 0.71
N LEU A 104 -1.09 8.05 0.82
CA LEU A 104 -2.12 7.02 0.65
C LEU A 104 -2.72 6.58 1.99
N SER A 105 -2.17 6.99 3.13
CA SER A 105 -2.67 6.60 4.45
C SER A 105 -4.06 7.17 4.73
N LEU A 106 -4.90 6.36 5.35
CA LEU A 106 -6.30 6.61 5.68
C LEU A 106 -6.45 6.80 7.20
N SER A 107 -7.34 7.68 7.64
CA SER A 107 -7.78 7.76 9.03
C SER A 107 -9.29 7.91 9.16
N VAL A 108 -9.79 7.58 10.35
CA VAL A 108 -11.18 7.75 10.78
C VAL A 108 -11.22 8.67 11.98
N TRP A 109 -12.32 9.40 12.15
CA TRP A 109 -12.43 10.42 13.18
C TRP A 109 -13.53 10.09 14.18
N LEU A 110 -13.22 10.28 15.46
CA LEU A 110 -14.13 10.08 16.56
C LEU A 110 -13.90 11.17 17.62
N GLY A 111 -14.93 11.94 17.96
CA GLY A 111 -14.83 13.03 18.94
C GLY A 111 -13.78 14.08 18.61
N GLY A 112 -13.59 14.38 17.32
CA GLY A 112 -12.60 15.34 16.84
C GLY A 112 -11.14 14.85 16.93
N LYS A 113 -10.91 13.58 17.26
CA LYS A 113 -9.59 12.94 17.25
C LYS A 113 -9.48 11.97 16.08
N GLU A 114 -8.28 11.88 15.57
CA GLU A 114 -7.91 11.00 14.47
C GLU A 114 -7.46 9.62 14.99
N TYR A 115 -7.92 8.57 14.32
CA TYR A 115 -7.59 7.18 14.62
C TYR A 115 -7.28 6.42 13.32
N GLN A 116 -6.44 5.40 13.40
CA GLN A 116 -6.26 4.44 12.32
C GLN A 116 -7.34 3.34 12.42
N PRO A 117 -7.75 2.70 11.30
CA PRO A 117 -8.68 1.56 11.34
C PRO A 117 -8.27 0.45 12.32
N GLU A 118 -6.96 0.24 12.49
CA GLU A 118 -6.39 -0.74 13.41
C GLU A 118 -6.60 -0.34 14.88
N ASP A 119 -6.64 0.95 15.22
CA ASP A 119 -6.93 1.42 16.58
C ASP A 119 -8.37 1.06 16.98
N ILE A 120 -9.30 1.30 16.06
CA ILE A 120 -10.72 0.99 16.27
C ILE A 120 -10.94 -0.52 16.37
N SER A 121 -10.31 -1.31 15.48
CA SER A 121 -10.40 -2.77 15.54
C SER A 121 -9.76 -3.33 16.82
N ALA A 122 -8.72 -2.67 17.36
CA ALA A 122 -8.13 -3.03 18.63
C ALA A 122 -9.12 -2.85 19.80
N GLU A 123 -9.94 -1.79 19.81
CA GLU A 123 -10.97 -1.61 20.84
C GLU A 123 -12.05 -2.71 20.79
N ILE A 124 -12.42 -3.16 19.59
CA ILE A 124 -13.32 -4.31 19.42
C ILE A 124 -12.68 -5.58 19.98
N LEU A 125 -11.42 -5.86 19.62
CA LEU A 125 -10.68 -7.03 20.12
C LEU A 125 -10.50 -6.99 21.64
N LYS A 126 -10.22 -5.83 22.23
CA LYS A 126 -10.16 -5.65 23.70
C LYS A 126 -11.48 -6.02 24.35
N LYS A 127 -12.60 -5.57 23.78
CA LYS A 127 -13.94 -5.89 24.29
C LYS A 127 -14.26 -7.38 24.18
N VAL A 128 -13.95 -8.01 23.04
CA VAL A 128 -14.14 -9.45 22.83
C VAL A 128 -13.27 -10.27 23.79
N ALA A 129 -11.98 -9.92 23.94
CA ALA A 129 -11.07 -10.58 24.86
C ALA A 129 -11.50 -10.39 26.33
N HIS A 130 -12.01 -9.21 26.69
CA HIS A 130 -12.57 -8.96 28.02
C HIS A 130 -13.77 -9.86 28.30
N ASN A 131 -14.72 -9.95 27.36
CA ASN A 131 -15.87 -10.84 27.47
C ASN A 131 -15.42 -12.30 27.61
N ALA A 132 -14.43 -12.74 26.82
CA ALA A 132 -13.85 -14.08 26.91
C ALA A 132 -13.17 -14.33 28.27
N GLN A 133 -12.47 -13.33 28.83
CA GLN A 133 -11.82 -13.43 30.13
C GLN A 133 -12.84 -13.58 31.27
N LEU A 134 -13.96 -12.85 31.21
CA LEU A 134 -15.06 -12.99 32.17
C LEU A 134 -15.70 -14.37 32.07
N PHE A 135 -15.96 -14.85 30.85
CA PHE A 135 -16.51 -16.18 30.61
C PHE A 135 -15.62 -17.30 31.17
N GLN A 136 -14.31 -17.25 30.93
CA GLN A 136 -13.36 -18.21 31.52
C GLN A 136 -13.39 -18.22 33.06
N ARG A 137 -13.48 -17.04 33.69
CA ARG A 137 -13.56 -16.93 35.16
C ARG A 137 -14.83 -17.57 35.71
N GLN A 138 -15.95 -17.44 35.00
CA GLN A 138 -17.21 -18.11 35.36
C GLN A 138 -17.08 -19.63 35.26
N GLN A 139 -16.27 -20.13 34.32
CA GLN A 139 -15.90 -21.54 34.19
C GLN A 139 -14.77 -21.99 35.14
N GLY A 140 -14.38 -21.15 36.11
CA GLY A 140 -13.36 -21.47 37.13
C GLY A 140 -11.90 -21.35 36.66
N GLN A 141 -11.65 -20.80 35.47
CA GLN A 141 -10.30 -20.58 34.94
C GLN A 141 -9.76 -19.21 35.36
N THR A 142 -8.48 -19.17 35.74
CA THR A 142 -7.80 -17.96 36.24
C THR A 142 -6.68 -17.46 35.34
N SER A 143 -6.40 -18.17 34.25
CA SER A 143 -5.41 -17.76 33.24
C SER A 143 -5.80 -16.45 32.58
N THR A 144 -4.80 -15.62 32.32
CA THR A 144 -4.96 -14.43 31.47
C THR A 144 -4.93 -14.86 30.00
N ILE A 145 -5.90 -14.38 29.21
CA ILE A 145 -5.88 -14.53 27.76
C ILE A 145 -4.83 -13.58 27.20
N SER A 146 -3.79 -14.14 26.57
CA SER A 146 -2.69 -13.38 25.97
C SER A 146 -2.47 -13.69 24.50
N GLU A 147 -3.11 -14.75 24.00
CA GLU A 147 -2.96 -15.24 22.64
C GLU A 147 -4.32 -15.48 21.98
N ALA A 148 -4.39 -15.35 20.66
CA ALA A 148 -5.61 -15.61 19.91
C ALA A 148 -5.35 -16.19 18.53
N VAL A 149 -6.26 -17.04 18.07
CA VAL A 149 -6.46 -17.32 16.64
C VAL A 149 -7.56 -16.36 16.19
N ILE A 150 -7.26 -15.50 15.21
CA ILE A 150 -8.18 -14.45 14.75
C ILE A 150 -8.56 -14.74 13.31
N THR A 151 -9.84 -14.69 12.98
CA THR A 151 -10.28 -14.95 11.61
C THR A 151 -10.14 -13.73 10.70
N ILE A 152 -9.93 -14.02 9.42
CA ILE A 152 -9.83 -13.02 8.35
C ILE A 152 -10.57 -13.50 7.10
N PRO A 153 -11.09 -12.59 6.26
CA PRO A 153 -11.63 -12.98 4.96
C PRO A 153 -10.55 -13.63 4.10
N ALA A 154 -10.89 -14.63 3.30
CA ALA A 154 -9.89 -15.40 2.57
C ALA A 154 -9.15 -14.60 1.48
N TYR A 155 -9.74 -13.52 0.96
CA TYR A 155 -9.12 -12.61 -0.01
C TYR A 155 -8.27 -11.50 0.62
N PHE A 156 -8.20 -11.42 1.95
CA PHE A 156 -7.36 -10.41 2.61
C PHE A 156 -5.92 -10.50 2.10
N ASN A 157 -5.48 -9.41 1.48
CA ASN A 157 -4.09 -9.27 1.05
C ASN A 157 -3.17 -9.08 2.27
N ASP A 158 -1.87 -9.17 2.05
CA ASP A 158 -0.86 -9.09 3.13
C ASP A 158 -1.02 -7.83 3.97
N LYS A 159 -1.43 -6.75 3.32
CA LYS A 159 -1.59 -5.44 3.94
C LYS A 159 -2.76 -5.44 4.94
N GLN A 160 -3.86 -6.11 4.62
CA GLN A 160 -5.02 -6.30 5.51
C GLN A 160 -4.73 -7.32 6.63
N ARG A 161 -3.94 -8.37 6.32
CA ARG A 161 -3.45 -9.34 7.31
C ARG A 161 -2.56 -8.66 8.35
N HIS A 162 -1.59 -7.85 7.90
CA HIS A 162 -0.72 -7.06 8.76
C HIS A 162 -1.53 -6.08 9.64
N ALA A 163 -2.48 -5.35 9.05
CA ALA A 163 -3.38 -4.47 9.79
C ALA A 163 -4.11 -5.21 10.92
N THR A 164 -4.59 -6.42 10.65
CA THR A 164 -5.28 -7.27 11.65
C THR A 164 -4.33 -7.70 12.79
N ARG A 165 -3.08 -8.09 12.47
CA ARG A 165 -2.06 -8.39 13.50
C ARG A 165 -1.72 -7.16 14.34
N SER A 166 -1.60 -6.00 13.71
CA SER A 166 -1.36 -4.72 14.38
C SER A 166 -2.51 -4.38 15.35
N ALA A 167 -3.77 -4.53 14.92
CA ALA A 167 -4.93 -4.34 15.79
C ALA A 167 -4.90 -5.30 17.01
N ALA A 168 -4.57 -6.57 16.79
CA ALA A 168 -4.45 -7.55 17.87
C ALA A 168 -3.32 -7.19 18.85
N ALA A 169 -2.15 -6.78 18.36
CA ALA A 169 -1.05 -6.32 19.19
C ALA A 169 -1.43 -5.09 20.04
N ARG A 170 -2.13 -4.11 19.45
CA ARG A 170 -2.69 -2.93 20.16
C ARG A 170 -3.76 -3.32 21.19
N ALA A 171 -4.43 -4.45 20.99
CA ALA A 171 -5.37 -5.04 21.95
C ALA A 171 -4.68 -5.86 23.07
N GLY A 172 -3.36 -6.05 23.01
CA GLY A 172 -2.61 -6.86 23.96
C GLY A 172 -2.69 -8.37 23.70
N LEU A 173 -3.09 -8.77 22.49
CA LEU A 173 -3.17 -10.16 22.06
C LEU A 173 -2.01 -10.48 21.11
N LYS A 174 -1.25 -11.53 21.41
CA LYS A 174 -0.34 -12.13 20.45
C LYS A 174 -1.14 -13.02 19.50
N VAL A 175 -1.08 -12.73 18.21
CA VAL A 175 -1.73 -13.57 17.19
C VAL A 175 -0.93 -14.86 17.06
N ARG A 176 -1.57 -15.98 17.38
CA ARG A 176 -1.01 -17.31 17.15
C ARG A 176 -1.15 -17.70 15.68
N GLU A 177 -2.32 -17.40 15.10
CA GLU A 177 -2.63 -17.71 13.71
C GLU A 177 -3.72 -16.75 13.19
N LEU A 178 -3.64 -16.38 11.91
CA LEU A 178 -4.74 -15.75 11.20
C LEU A 178 -5.46 -16.81 10.36
N LEU A 179 -6.71 -17.12 10.72
CA LEU A 179 -7.46 -18.21 10.10
C LEU A 179 -8.47 -17.67 9.07
N PRO A 180 -8.33 -18.00 7.77
CA PRO A 180 -9.37 -17.74 6.79
C PRO A 180 -10.76 -18.22 7.25
N GLU A 181 -11.72 -17.30 7.25
CA GLU A 181 -13.13 -17.52 7.64
C GLU A 181 -13.76 -18.77 7.01
N PRO A 182 -13.67 -19.01 5.68
CA PRO A 182 -14.26 -20.20 5.08
C PRO A 182 -13.58 -21.50 5.55
N THR A 183 -12.27 -21.47 5.83
CA THR A 183 -11.59 -22.62 6.44
C THR A 183 -12.09 -22.86 7.87
N ALA A 184 -12.26 -21.79 8.66
CA ALA A 184 -12.79 -21.90 10.01
C ALA A 184 -14.20 -22.51 10.02
N ALA A 185 -15.06 -22.06 9.11
CA ALA A 185 -16.40 -22.60 8.91
C ALA A 185 -16.37 -24.11 8.58
N ALA A 186 -15.50 -24.53 7.67
CA ALA A 186 -15.37 -25.94 7.28
C ALA A 186 -14.86 -26.82 8.46
N ILE A 187 -13.86 -26.34 9.20
CA ILE A 187 -13.35 -27.01 10.42
C ILE A 187 -14.47 -27.15 11.45
N SER A 188 -15.23 -26.09 11.70
CA SER A 188 -16.34 -26.08 12.67
C SER A 188 -17.43 -27.08 12.34
N TYR A 189 -17.75 -27.26 11.06
CA TYR A 189 -18.76 -28.22 10.63
C TYR A 189 -18.36 -29.68 10.92
N GLY A 190 -17.06 -29.95 11.10
CA GLY A 190 -16.55 -31.29 11.31
C GLY A 190 -16.09 -31.96 10.01
N PHE A 191 -15.72 -31.19 9.00
CA PHE A 191 -14.84 -31.72 7.96
C PHE A 191 -13.46 -31.94 8.59
N THR A 192 -13.31 -33.08 9.27
CA THR A 192 -12.04 -33.45 9.85
C THR A 192 -11.25 -34.32 8.87
N PRO A 193 -9.98 -33.99 8.67
CA PRO A 193 -8.96 -34.79 8.01
C PRO A 193 -8.86 -36.29 8.30
N GLU A 194 -9.44 -36.75 9.41
CA GLU A 194 -9.08 -38.02 10.03
C GLU A 194 -10.15 -39.11 9.89
N GLU A 195 -11.39 -38.78 9.49
CA GLU A 195 -12.48 -39.77 9.38
C GLU A 195 -12.74 -40.27 7.96
N SER A 196 -12.20 -39.62 6.93
CA SER A 196 -12.33 -40.09 5.55
C SER A 196 -11.03 -39.93 4.78
N SER A 197 -10.52 -41.03 4.22
CA SER A 197 -9.55 -41.04 3.11
C SER A 197 -10.13 -40.43 1.81
N GLU A 198 -11.21 -39.67 1.92
CA GLU A 198 -12.02 -39.14 0.83
C GLU A 198 -11.79 -37.64 0.77
N VAL A 199 -11.20 -37.20 -0.34
CA VAL A 199 -11.03 -35.78 -0.66
C VAL A 199 -12.42 -35.19 -0.86
N LYS A 200 -12.76 -34.12 -0.15
CA LYS A 200 -14.05 -33.42 -0.29
C LYS A 200 -13.86 -32.01 -0.82
N THR A 201 -14.65 -31.67 -1.82
CA THR A 201 -14.73 -30.33 -2.38
C THR A 201 -15.94 -29.60 -1.78
N ILE A 202 -15.67 -28.50 -1.06
CA ILE A 202 -16.65 -27.77 -0.25
C ILE A 202 -16.75 -26.35 -0.77
N LEU A 203 -17.93 -25.94 -1.24
CA LEU A 203 -18.24 -24.54 -1.51
C LEU A 203 -18.79 -23.91 -0.23
N VAL A 204 -18.03 -23.02 0.40
CA VAL A 204 -18.50 -22.25 1.55
C VAL A 204 -19.25 -21.02 1.06
N TYR A 205 -20.52 -20.91 1.45
CA TYR A 205 -21.42 -19.78 1.22
C TYR A 205 -21.51 -18.97 2.52
N ASP A 206 -20.72 -17.91 2.66
CA ASP A 206 -20.73 -17.04 3.84
C ASP A 206 -21.54 -15.78 3.57
N PHE A 207 -22.76 -15.73 4.12
CA PHE A 207 -23.63 -14.56 4.00
C PHE A 207 -23.76 -13.84 5.33
N GLY A 208 -22.83 -12.92 5.54
CA GLY A 208 -22.69 -12.15 6.76
C GLY A 208 -23.64 -10.96 6.87
N GLY A 209 -23.36 -10.11 7.88
CA GLY A 209 -24.10 -8.88 8.12
C GLY A 209 -23.72 -7.73 7.17
N GLY A 210 -22.50 -7.73 6.63
CA GLY A 210 -22.02 -6.68 5.74
C GLY A 210 -21.26 -7.18 4.50
N THR A 211 -20.88 -8.44 4.44
CA THR A 211 -20.13 -9.00 3.31
C THR A 211 -20.71 -10.35 2.93
N PHE A 212 -20.50 -10.71 1.67
CA PHE A 212 -20.84 -12.01 1.12
C PHE A 212 -19.58 -12.60 0.50
N ASP A 213 -19.19 -13.79 0.94
CA ASP A 213 -17.99 -14.45 0.47
C ASP A 213 -18.31 -15.89 0.06
N ALA A 214 -17.79 -16.31 -1.09
CA ALA A 214 -17.89 -17.66 -1.61
C ALA A 214 -16.49 -18.23 -1.85
N SER A 215 -16.14 -19.32 -1.19
CA SER A 215 -14.83 -19.99 -1.35
C SER A 215 -15.02 -21.47 -1.65
N LEU A 216 -14.36 -21.96 -2.70
CA LEU A 216 -14.25 -23.37 -3.00
C LEU A 216 -12.99 -23.93 -2.33
N LEU A 217 -13.18 -24.84 -1.38
CA LEU A 217 -12.13 -25.49 -0.63
C LEU A 217 -12.05 -26.98 -1.00
N VAL A 218 -10.85 -27.52 -1.00
CA VAL A 218 -10.63 -28.98 -0.98
C VAL A 218 -10.08 -29.37 0.38
N ALA A 219 -10.81 -30.23 1.08
CA ALA A 219 -10.38 -30.92 2.29
C ALA A 219 -9.75 -32.26 1.88
N SER A 220 -8.45 -32.42 2.13
CA SER A 220 -7.71 -33.64 1.80
C SER A 220 -6.69 -33.96 2.90
N GLY A 221 -6.91 -35.05 3.63
CA GLY A 221 -6.13 -35.30 4.86
C GLY A 221 -6.20 -34.06 5.76
N ASP A 222 -5.09 -33.66 6.38
CA ASP A 222 -4.99 -32.53 7.33
C ASP A 222 -5.11 -31.12 6.74
N ARG A 223 -5.47 -31.00 5.46
CA ARG A 223 -5.28 -29.77 4.70
C ARG A 223 -6.57 -29.26 4.09
N PHE A 224 -6.74 -27.94 4.18
CA PHE A 224 -7.71 -27.19 3.40
C PHE A 224 -6.96 -26.36 2.36
N ILE A 225 -7.24 -26.62 1.08
CA ILE A 225 -6.69 -25.87 -0.04
C ILE A 225 -7.81 -25.03 -0.65
N GLU A 226 -7.64 -23.72 -0.70
CA GLU A 226 -8.58 -22.83 -1.42
C GLU A 226 -8.26 -22.85 -2.92
N LEU A 227 -9.23 -23.26 -3.73
CA LEU A 227 -9.09 -23.37 -5.19
C LEU A 227 -9.63 -22.15 -5.93
N GLY A 228 -10.68 -21.54 -5.42
CA GLY A 228 -11.29 -20.35 -6.00
C GLY A 228 -12.12 -19.63 -4.98
N LYS A 229 -12.26 -18.32 -5.18
CA LYS A 229 -13.08 -17.45 -4.34
C LYS A 229 -13.65 -16.31 -5.14
N ALA A 230 -14.78 -15.80 -4.67
CA ALA A 230 -15.37 -14.55 -5.12
C ALA A 230 -16.17 -13.98 -3.94
N GLY A 231 -16.35 -12.67 -3.92
CA GLY A 231 -17.08 -12.02 -2.84
C GLY A 231 -17.62 -10.66 -3.24
N ASP A 232 -18.41 -10.08 -2.34
CA ASP A 232 -18.82 -8.70 -2.40
C ASP A 232 -18.82 -8.08 -1.00
N LEU A 233 -17.99 -7.05 -0.85
CA LEU A 233 -17.85 -6.24 0.36
C LEU A 233 -19.10 -5.42 0.70
N TRP A 234 -20.03 -5.32 -0.26
CA TRP A 234 -21.27 -4.55 -0.24
C TRP A 234 -22.52 -5.40 -0.40
N LEU A 235 -22.44 -6.66 0.02
CA LEU A 235 -23.58 -7.57 -0.02
C LEU A 235 -23.71 -8.26 1.33
N GLY A 236 -24.65 -7.81 2.15
CA GLY A 236 -24.89 -8.41 3.46
C GLY A 236 -26.28 -8.16 3.99
N GLY A 237 -26.48 -8.54 5.26
CA GLY A 237 -27.67 -8.20 6.01
C GLY A 237 -28.00 -6.70 6.04
N ASP A 238 -27.00 -5.81 6.02
CA ASP A 238 -27.16 -4.35 5.97
C ASP A 238 -27.82 -3.87 4.67
N ASP A 239 -27.60 -4.55 3.54
CA ASP A 239 -28.18 -4.19 2.24
C ASP A 239 -29.64 -4.64 2.14
N ILE A 240 -29.94 -5.77 2.79
CA ILE A 240 -31.32 -6.22 3.03
C ILE A 240 -32.04 -5.20 3.92
N ASP A 241 -31.42 -4.77 5.02
CA ASP A 241 -31.99 -3.76 5.92
C ASP A 241 -32.28 -2.45 5.17
N ARG A 242 -31.37 -2.02 4.29
CA ARG A 242 -31.59 -0.83 3.45
C ARG A 242 -32.81 -0.97 2.55
N LYS A 243 -32.97 -2.11 1.87
CA LYS A 243 -34.15 -2.37 1.04
C LYS A 243 -35.45 -2.34 1.86
N MET A 244 -35.43 -2.93 3.04
CA MET A 244 -36.58 -2.91 3.94
C MET A 244 -36.86 -1.52 4.52
N ILE A 245 -35.84 -0.68 4.77
CA ILE A 245 -36.02 0.72 5.18
C ILE A 245 -36.72 1.51 4.07
N GLU A 246 -36.26 1.39 2.82
CA GLU A 246 -36.90 2.09 1.69
C GLU A 246 -38.34 1.60 1.48
N TRP A 247 -38.56 0.29 1.54
CA TRP A 247 -39.93 -0.27 1.52
C TRP A 247 -40.80 0.26 2.66
N ALA A 248 -40.27 0.31 3.89
CA ALA A 248 -41.00 0.83 5.04
C ALA A 248 -41.35 2.31 4.85
N LYS A 249 -40.41 3.12 4.32
CA LYS A 249 -40.66 4.52 4.00
C LYS A 249 -41.78 4.69 2.98
N GLU A 250 -41.79 3.88 1.92
CA GLU A 250 -42.85 3.88 0.90
C GLU A 250 -44.21 3.57 1.53
N ARG A 251 -44.29 2.58 2.42
CA ARG A 251 -45.53 2.26 3.15
C ARG A 251 -46.01 3.39 4.06
N ILE A 252 -45.10 4.06 4.79
CA ILE A 252 -45.44 5.24 5.61
C ILE A 252 -45.96 6.36 4.71
N ALA A 253 -45.29 6.62 3.58
CA ALA A 253 -45.69 7.64 2.62
C ALA A 253 -47.10 7.39 2.07
N GLU A 254 -47.42 6.14 1.74
CA GLU A 254 -48.76 5.71 1.29
C GLU A 254 -49.82 5.85 2.39
N GLN A 255 -49.54 5.43 3.62
CA GLN A 255 -50.48 5.48 4.75
C GLN A 255 -50.82 6.93 5.16
N GLU A 256 -49.81 7.79 5.20
CA GLU A 256 -49.95 9.18 5.65
C GLU A 256 -50.26 10.15 4.50
N GLY A 257 -50.08 9.73 3.24
CA GLY A 257 -50.26 10.59 2.06
C GLY A 257 -49.24 11.71 1.97
N ILE A 258 -47.97 11.43 2.29
CA ILE A 258 -46.88 12.42 2.41
C ILE A 258 -45.66 12.08 1.55
N GLU A 259 -44.87 13.11 1.24
CA GLU A 259 -43.52 12.94 0.69
C GLU A 259 -42.52 12.67 1.83
N ILE A 260 -42.30 11.40 2.15
CA ILE A 260 -41.60 11.01 3.38
C ILE A 260 -40.16 11.52 3.48
N ASP A 261 -39.36 11.45 2.41
CA ASP A 261 -37.96 11.92 2.46
C ASP A 261 -37.88 13.43 2.69
N ARG A 262 -38.83 14.19 2.13
CA ARG A 262 -38.95 15.63 2.38
C ARG A 262 -39.30 15.87 3.86
N ALA A 263 -40.27 15.15 4.40
CA ALA A 263 -40.66 15.29 5.81
C ALA A 263 -39.50 14.91 6.76
N ILE A 264 -38.79 13.81 6.50
CA ILE A 264 -37.58 13.41 7.24
C ILE A 264 -36.52 14.52 7.18
N SER A 265 -36.29 15.11 6.00
CA SER A 265 -35.28 16.17 5.84
C SER A 265 -35.58 17.43 6.67
N GLN A 266 -36.86 17.72 6.90
CA GLN A 266 -37.34 18.89 7.65
C GLN A 266 -37.41 18.64 9.16
N MET A 267 -37.30 17.39 9.62
CA MET A 267 -37.29 17.07 11.04
C MET A 267 -36.12 17.76 11.77
N PRO A 268 -36.30 18.16 13.04
CA PRO A 268 -35.20 18.61 13.88
C PRO A 268 -34.06 17.59 13.87
N ASN A 269 -32.80 18.03 13.71
CA ASN A 269 -31.66 17.13 13.47
C ASN A 269 -31.58 15.98 14.49
N PHE A 270 -31.70 16.28 15.78
CA PHE A 270 -31.68 15.28 16.84
C PHE A 270 -32.80 14.23 16.69
N HIS A 271 -34.00 14.68 16.33
CA HIS A 271 -35.14 13.79 16.13
C HIS A 271 -34.96 12.94 14.87
N ARG A 272 -34.52 13.54 13.76
CA ARG A 272 -34.22 12.86 12.49
C ARG A 272 -33.23 11.72 12.70
N VAL A 273 -32.11 12.02 13.34
CA VAL A 273 -31.05 11.05 13.65
C VAL A 273 -31.60 9.88 14.46
N ARG A 274 -32.34 10.18 15.53
CA ARG A 274 -32.91 9.16 16.41
C ARG A 274 -33.94 8.30 15.70
N PHE A 275 -34.85 8.90 14.94
CA PHE A 275 -35.87 8.21 14.16
C PHE A 275 -35.24 7.26 13.14
N LEU A 276 -34.26 7.71 12.36
CA LEU A 276 -33.57 6.87 11.36
C LEU A 276 -32.82 5.70 12.02
N ALA A 277 -32.17 5.92 13.15
CA ALA A 277 -31.50 4.85 13.90
C ALA A 277 -32.51 3.83 14.44
N ASP A 278 -33.62 4.29 15.02
CA ASP A 278 -34.67 3.42 15.55
C ASP A 278 -35.40 2.65 14.44
N LEU A 279 -35.62 3.27 13.27
CA LEU A 279 -36.17 2.60 12.09
C LEU A 279 -35.22 1.51 11.58
N LYS A 280 -33.91 1.80 11.46
CA LYS A 280 -32.92 0.78 11.09
C LYS A 280 -32.96 -0.42 12.04
N ILE A 281 -32.98 -0.16 13.35
CA ILE A 281 -33.03 -1.22 14.36
C ILE A 281 -34.33 -2.03 14.21
N ALA A 282 -35.49 -1.38 14.13
CA ALA A 282 -36.78 -2.07 13.99
C ALA A 282 -36.86 -2.94 12.73
N VAL A 283 -36.28 -2.48 11.62
CA VAL A 283 -36.16 -3.24 10.37
C VAL A 283 -35.28 -4.48 10.53
N GLU A 284 -34.10 -4.35 11.16
CA GLU A 284 -33.20 -5.49 11.41
C GLU A 284 -33.91 -6.58 12.24
N TRP A 285 -34.70 -6.18 13.25
CA TRP A 285 -35.51 -7.11 14.05
C TRP A 285 -36.60 -7.79 13.24
N ALA A 286 -37.33 -7.04 12.40
CA ALA A 286 -38.37 -7.60 11.54
C ALA A 286 -37.78 -8.61 10.55
N LYS A 287 -36.64 -8.29 9.91
CA LYS A 287 -35.87 -9.21 9.04
C LYS A 287 -35.54 -10.52 9.74
N ILE A 288 -35.01 -10.44 10.96
CA ILE A 288 -34.64 -11.62 11.74
C ILE A 288 -35.91 -12.45 12.08
N ALA A 289 -37.00 -11.80 12.49
CA ALA A 289 -38.25 -12.49 12.79
C ALA A 289 -38.83 -13.24 11.57
N LEU A 290 -38.81 -12.62 10.39
CA LEU A 290 -39.28 -13.19 9.13
C LEU A 290 -38.51 -14.44 8.67
N SER A 291 -37.36 -14.73 9.28
CA SER A 291 -36.64 -16.00 9.03
C SER A 291 -37.34 -17.21 9.69
N SER A 292 -38.31 -16.98 10.57
CA SER A 292 -39.05 -18.04 11.29
C SER A 292 -40.56 -17.81 11.41
N ALA A 293 -41.04 -16.59 11.15
CA ALA A 293 -42.44 -16.21 11.23
C ALA A 293 -43.00 -15.80 9.84
N PRO A 294 -44.29 -16.03 9.58
CA PRO A 294 -44.92 -15.68 8.29
C PRO A 294 -45.10 -14.16 8.10
N SER A 295 -45.11 -13.38 9.17
CA SER A 295 -45.12 -11.92 9.13
C SER A 295 -44.42 -11.31 10.35
N ALA A 296 -44.05 -10.03 10.25
CA ALA A 296 -43.43 -9.26 11.32
C ALA A 296 -43.88 -7.78 11.25
N HIS A 297 -43.82 -7.09 12.39
CA HIS A 297 -44.13 -5.66 12.49
C HIS A 297 -42.86 -4.81 12.62
N ILE A 298 -42.81 -3.69 11.90
CA ILE A 298 -41.76 -2.68 11.98
C ILE A 298 -42.29 -1.51 12.83
N ILE A 299 -41.82 -1.43 14.08
CA ILE A 299 -42.29 -0.44 15.06
C ILE A 299 -41.09 0.31 15.65
N PRO A 300 -40.63 1.41 15.02
CA PRO A 300 -39.59 2.26 15.60
C PRO A 300 -40.11 2.93 16.89
N PRO A 301 -39.36 2.87 18.01
CA PRO A 301 -39.78 3.52 19.27
C PRO A 301 -39.92 5.05 19.18
N THR A 302 -39.10 5.69 18.34
CA THR A 302 -39.22 7.11 18.04
C THR A 302 -40.30 7.29 16.97
N PRO A 303 -41.36 8.08 17.23
CA PRO A 303 -42.42 8.30 16.25
C PRO A 303 -41.88 9.09 15.06
N PHE A 304 -42.53 8.99 13.90
CA PHE A 304 -42.28 9.87 12.78
C PHE A 304 -42.86 11.27 13.07
N LEU A 305 -42.25 12.36 12.61
CA LEU A 305 -42.87 13.69 12.63
C LEU A 305 -43.31 14.06 11.23
N ASN A 306 -44.60 14.29 11.03
CA ASN A 306 -45.11 14.75 9.74
C ASN A 306 -44.70 16.21 9.44
N GLU A 307 -45.09 16.74 8.28
CA GLU A 307 -44.75 18.10 7.84
C GLU A 307 -45.22 19.20 8.83
N LEU A 308 -46.21 18.91 9.67
CA LEU A 308 -46.73 19.80 10.71
C LEU A 308 -46.01 19.64 12.06
N GLY A 309 -45.03 18.75 12.16
CA GLY A 309 -44.32 18.42 13.40
C GLY A 309 -45.13 17.56 14.37
N ILE A 310 -46.22 16.94 13.91
CA ILE A 310 -47.07 16.08 14.74
C ILE A 310 -46.48 14.67 14.78
N PRO A 311 -46.31 14.06 15.98
CA PRO A 311 -45.87 12.68 16.11
C PRO A 311 -46.89 11.68 15.55
N VAL A 312 -46.43 10.84 14.63
CA VAL A 312 -47.17 9.73 14.02
C VAL A 312 -46.47 8.43 14.44
N PRO A 313 -47.12 7.56 15.23
CA PRO A 313 -46.59 6.25 15.53
C PRO A 313 -46.57 5.39 14.25
N ILE A 314 -45.47 4.68 14.02
CA ILE A 314 -45.34 3.79 12.87
C ILE A 314 -45.58 2.35 13.34
N ASP A 315 -46.50 1.67 12.67
CA ASP A 315 -46.75 0.24 12.82
C ASP A 315 -47.08 -0.33 11.43
N ILE A 316 -46.10 -1.01 10.83
CA ILE A 316 -46.21 -1.57 9.48
C ILE A 316 -45.97 -3.06 9.55
N GLU A 317 -46.93 -3.85 9.08
CA GLU A 317 -46.77 -5.29 8.89
C GLU A 317 -46.10 -5.59 7.54
N ILE A 318 -45.09 -6.46 7.55
CA ILE A 318 -44.50 -7.07 6.37
C ILE A 318 -44.66 -8.59 6.44
N THR A 319 -45.10 -9.19 5.33
CA THR A 319 -45.17 -10.65 5.20
C THR A 319 -43.85 -11.23 4.69
N GLN A 320 -43.61 -12.51 4.97
CA GLN A 320 -42.44 -13.23 4.47
C GLN A 320 -42.38 -13.20 2.93
N GLU A 321 -43.51 -13.36 2.25
CA GLU A 321 -43.59 -13.31 0.78
C GLU A 321 -43.12 -11.95 0.22
N GLN A 322 -43.61 -10.84 0.79
CA GLN A 322 -43.19 -9.48 0.39
C GLN A 322 -41.72 -9.24 0.67
N PHE A 323 -41.22 -9.72 1.81
CA PHE A 323 -39.81 -9.64 2.17
C PHE A 323 -38.94 -10.41 1.17
N GLU A 324 -39.33 -11.63 0.83
CA GLU A 324 -38.61 -12.48 -0.12
C GLU A 324 -38.59 -11.87 -1.54
N GLU A 325 -39.71 -11.32 -2.00
CA GLU A 325 -39.77 -10.57 -3.27
C GLU A 325 -38.79 -9.39 -3.27
N LEU A 326 -38.75 -8.63 -2.16
CA LEU A 326 -37.90 -7.46 -2.00
C LEU A 326 -36.40 -7.80 -2.06
N ILE A 327 -36.00 -8.94 -1.52
CA ILE A 327 -34.58 -9.35 -1.45
C ILE A 327 -34.15 -10.30 -2.57
N ALA A 328 -35.07 -10.80 -3.40
CA ALA A 328 -34.73 -11.76 -4.46
C ALA A 328 -33.54 -11.32 -5.34
N PRO A 329 -33.43 -10.05 -5.78
CA PRO A 329 -32.28 -9.60 -6.55
C PRO A 329 -30.94 -9.64 -5.79
N ILE A 330 -30.98 -9.44 -4.47
CA ILE A 330 -29.80 -9.55 -3.58
C ILE A 330 -29.34 -11.01 -3.51
N VAL A 331 -30.29 -11.94 -3.35
CA VAL A 331 -29.98 -13.38 -3.30
C VAL A 331 -29.47 -13.89 -4.64
N ASP A 332 -30.09 -13.50 -5.75
CA ASP A 332 -29.66 -13.88 -7.10
C ASP A 332 -28.21 -13.40 -7.37
N ARG A 333 -27.85 -12.21 -6.88
CA ARG A 333 -26.48 -11.69 -6.96
C ARG A 333 -25.48 -12.54 -6.16
N ALA A 334 -25.86 -13.00 -4.96
CA ALA A 334 -25.02 -13.89 -4.17
C ALA A 334 -24.79 -15.25 -4.88
N ILE A 335 -25.82 -15.81 -5.52
CA ILE A 335 -25.70 -17.02 -6.35
C ILE A 335 -24.76 -16.80 -7.54
N ALA A 336 -24.83 -15.64 -8.21
CA ALA A 336 -23.93 -15.31 -9.30
C ALA A 336 -22.46 -15.30 -8.84
N ILE A 337 -22.18 -14.70 -7.67
CA ILE A 337 -20.84 -14.67 -7.08
C ILE A 337 -20.35 -16.10 -6.75
N CYS A 338 -21.20 -16.99 -6.25
CA CYS A 338 -20.82 -18.39 -6.07
C CYS A 338 -20.41 -19.08 -7.38
N ASN A 339 -21.15 -18.85 -8.45
CA ASN A 339 -20.81 -19.39 -9.77
C ASN A 339 -19.49 -18.81 -10.29
N ASP A 340 -19.19 -17.54 -10.01
CA ASP A 340 -17.90 -16.94 -10.33
C ASP A 340 -16.76 -17.61 -9.54
N ALA A 341 -16.93 -17.86 -8.23
CA ALA A 341 -15.94 -18.57 -7.42
C ALA A 341 -15.62 -19.97 -7.97
N VAL A 342 -16.66 -20.72 -8.38
CA VAL A 342 -16.51 -22.03 -9.02
C VAL A 342 -15.80 -21.89 -10.37
N ARG A 343 -16.19 -20.92 -11.20
CA ARG A 343 -15.52 -20.68 -12.49
C ARG A 343 -14.03 -20.35 -12.33
N TYR A 344 -13.66 -19.52 -11.35
CA TYR A 344 -12.26 -19.14 -11.10
C TYR A 344 -11.40 -20.28 -10.57
N SER A 345 -12.02 -21.32 -10.01
CA SER A 345 -11.32 -22.53 -9.58
C SER A 345 -11.06 -23.53 -10.71
N GLU A 346 -11.59 -23.30 -11.92
CA GLU A 346 -11.61 -24.24 -13.04
C GLU A 346 -12.40 -25.54 -12.76
N TYR A 347 -13.23 -25.57 -11.72
CA TYR A 347 -14.12 -26.68 -11.39
C TYR A 347 -15.51 -26.48 -11.99
N THR A 348 -16.29 -27.56 -12.05
CA THR A 348 -17.71 -27.56 -12.42
C THR A 348 -18.57 -27.86 -11.21
N ASN A 349 -19.84 -27.43 -11.21
CA ASN A 349 -20.79 -27.68 -10.12
C ASN A 349 -20.93 -29.17 -9.75
N ASP A 350 -20.72 -30.08 -10.70
CA ASP A 350 -20.75 -31.52 -10.49
C ASP A 350 -19.63 -32.03 -9.56
N LEU A 351 -18.48 -31.34 -9.53
CA LEU A 351 -17.32 -31.69 -8.70
C LEU A 351 -17.41 -31.16 -7.27
N ILE A 352 -18.44 -30.38 -6.96
CA ILE A 352 -18.71 -29.90 -5.61
C ILE A 352 -19.44 -31.01 -4.85
N ASP A 353 -18.91 -31.41 -3.69
CA ASP A 353 -19.52 -32.44 -2.84
C ASP A 353 -20.51 -31.82 -1.85
N VAL A 354 -20.15 -30.66 -1.27
CA VAL A 354 -20.97 -29.97 -0.27
C VAL A 354 -20.98 -28.47 -0.50
N VAL A 355 -22.14 -27.84 -0.33
CA VAL A 355 -22.30 -26.39 -0.23
C VAL A 355 -22.65 -26.05 1.23
N LEU A 356 -21.70 -25.48 1.96
CA LEU A 356 -21.83 -25.17 3.38
C LEU A 356 -22.28 -23.72 3.59
N LEU A 357 -23.47 -23.52 4.14
CA LEU A 357 -24.02 -22.19 4.45
C LEU A 357 -23.63 -21.75 5.86
N VAL A 358 -22.98 -20.58 5.94
CA VAL A 358 -22.61 -19.88 7.18
C VAL A 358 -22.98 -18.39 7.09
N GLY A 359 -22.89 -17.69 8.23
CA GLY A 359 -23.28 -16.28 8.34
C GLY A 359 -24.76 -16.10 8.70
N GLY A 360 -25.09 -15.00 9.36
CA GLY A 360 -26.45 -14.78 9.89
C GLY A 360 -27.54 -14.72 8.81
N SER A 361 -27.22 -14.17 7.64
CA SER A 361 -28.16 -13.96 6.54
C SER A 361 -28.48 -15.25 5.79
N CYS A 362 -27.70 -16.33 5.94
CA CYS A 362 -28.00 -17.63 5.33
C CYS A 362 -29.22 -18.34 5.95
N GLN A 363 -29.69 -17.87 7.11
CA GLN A 363 -30.89 -18.41 7.76
C GLN A 363 -32.20 -17.99 7.08
N ILE A 364 -32.15 -17.00 6.17
CA ILE A 364 -33.32 -16.56 5.42
C ILE A 364 -33.81 -17.72 4.52
N PRO A 365 -35.10 -18.11 4.57
CA PRO A 365 -35.62 -19.25 3.81
C PRO A 365 -35.37 -19.17 2.30
N LEU A 366 -35.65 -18.02 1.68
CA LEU A 366 -35.34 -17.79 0.26
C LEU A 366 -33.88 -18.03 -0.10
N VAL A 367 -32.93 -17.66 0.77
CA VAL A 367 -31.49 -17.91 0.51
C VAL A 367 -31.24 -19.40 0.41
N GLN A 368 -31.71 -20.19 1.39
CA GLN A 368 -31.51 -21.64 1.38
C GLN A 368 -32.20 -22.28 0.17
N GLN A 369 -33.39 -21.82 -0.20
CA GLN A 369 -34.11 -22.29 -1.37
C GLN A 369 -33.32 -22.03 -2.65
N LYS A 370 -32.89 -20.80 -2.89
CA LYS A 370 -32.14 -20.41 -4.10
C LYS A 370 -30.80 -21.13 -4.21
N VAL A 371 -30.10 -21.35 -3.10
CA VAL A 371 -28.84 -22.12 -3.10
C VAL A 371 -29.12 -23.60 -3.44
N LYS A 372 -30.20 -24.20 -2.92
CA LYS A 372 -30.63 -25.56 -3.28
C LYS A 372 -31.03 -25.69 -4.75
N GLU A 373 -31.71 -24.69 -5.30
CA GLU A 373 -32.05 -24.63 -6.73
C GLU A 373 -30.79 -24.54 -7.61
N ALA A 374 -29.78 -23.77 -7.18
CA ALA A 374 -28.56 -23.55 -7.94
C ALA A 374 -27.58 -24.73 -7.92
N PHE A 375 -27.44 -25.42 -6.78
CA PHE A 375 -26.37 -26.42 -6.58
C PHE A 375 -26.87 -27.85 -6.31
N GLY A 376 -28.17 -28.06 -6.14
CA GLY A 376 -28.74 -29.37 -5.80
C GLY A 376 -29.03 -29.51 -4.31
N SER A 377 -30.23 -29.97 -3.97
CA SER A 377 -30.71 -30.03 -2.58
C SER A 377 -29.92 -31.00 -1.70
N GLU A 378 -29.34 -32.03 -2.31
CA GLU A 378 -28.52 -33.06 -1.67
C GLU A 378 -27.13 -32.58 -1.25
N LYS A 379 -26.62 -31.51 -1.88
CA LYS A 379 -25.29 -30.94 -1.59
C LYS A 379 -25.35 -29.84 -0.52
N VAL A 380 -26.50 -29.19 -0.37
CA VAL A 380 -26.63 -27.99 0.46
C VAL A 380 -26.81 -28.34 1.93
N VAL A 381 -25.93 -27.79 2.76
CA VAL A 381 -25.89 -28.00 4.20
C VAL A 381 -25.85 -26.65 4.91
N VAL A 382 -26.77 -26.45 5.85
CA VAL A 382 -26.74 -25.28 6.75
C VAL A 382 -25.96 -25.67 8.01
N HIS A 383 -24.94 -24.88 8.36
CA HIS A 383 -24.22 -25.12 9.61
C HIS A 383 -25.19 -25.04 10.81
N PRO A 384 -25.11 -25.94 11.82
CA PRO A 384 -26.06 -25.93 12.94
C PRO A 384 -26.07 -24.63 13.76
N ARG A 385 -24.94 -23.90 13.74
CA ARG A 385 -24.74 -22.61 14.41
C ARG A 385 -24.11 -21.60 13.45
N PRO A 386 -24.82 -21.11 12.43
CA PRO A 386 -24.20 -20.42 11.29
C PRO A 386 -23.60 -19.06 11.66
N LEU A 387 -24.11 -18.39 12.71
CA LEU A 387 -23.52 -17.15 13.23
C LEU A 387 -22.21 -17.34 14.00
N TYR A 388 -21.93 -18.56 14.48
CA TYR A 388 -20.81 -18.83 15.37
C TYR A 388 -19.75 -19.73 14.74
N ALA A 389 -20.06 -20.36 13.60
CA ALA A 389 -19.22 -21.35 12.92
C ALA A 389 -17.76 -20.89 12.77
N VAL A 390 -17.54 -19.64 12.37
CA VAL A 390 -16.22 -19.08 12.15
C VAL A 390 -15.41 -19.01 13.46
N ALA A 391 -16.00 -18.51 14.54
CA ALA A 391 -15.34 -18.47 15.86
C ALA A 391 -15.12 -19.87 16.44
N GLU A 392 -16.05 -20.79 16.19
CA GLU A 392 -15.96 -22.19 16.62
C GLU A 392 -14.78 -22.90 15.95
N GLY A 393 -14.60 -22.72 14.64
CA GLY A 393 -13.44 -23.20 13.91
C GLY A 393 -12.13 -22.61 14.43
N ALA A 394 -12.10 -21.30 14.67
CA ALA A 394 -10.94 -20.64 15.27
C ALA A 394 -10.60 -21.20 16.66
N ALA A 395 -11.60 -21.57 17.46
CA ALA A 395 -11.40 -22.15 18.78
C ALA A 395 -10.86 -23.60 18.71
N ILE A 396 -11.27 -24.38 17.71
CA ILE A 396 -10.73 -25.73 17.44
C ILE A 396 -9.24 -25.64 17.09
N VAL A 397 -8.88 -24.72 16.18
CA VAL A 397 -7.47 -24.45 15.81
C VAL A 397 -6.67 -23.93 17.01
N ALA A 398 -7.25 -23.01 17.80
CA ALA A 398 -6.60 -22.49 19.01
C ALA A 398 -6.24 -23.58 20.04
N ALA A 399 -7.02 -24.67 20.11
CA ALA A 399 -6.73 -25.82 20.95
C ALA A 399 -5.64 -26.76 20.40
N GLY A 400 -5.15 -26.52 19.18
CA GLY A 400 -4.13 -27.36 18.53
C GLY A 400 -4.65 -28.73 18.10
N LEU A 401 -5.97 -28.85 17.88
CA LEU A 401 -6.61 -30.10 17.42
C LEU A 401 -6.57 -30.26 15.90
N THR A 402 -6.06 -29.26 15.18
CA THR A 402 -5.91 -29.26 13.74
C THR A 402 -4.67 -28.43 13.42
N GLU A 403 -3.73 -29.00 12.67
CA GLU A 403 -2.63 -28.25 12.07
C GLU A 403 -3.09 -27.78 10.69
N LYS A 404 -2.95 -26.49 10.41
CA LYS A 404 -3.24 -25.92 9.09
C LYS A 404 -1.94 -25.64 8.36
N VAL A 405 -1.92 -25.97 7.08
CA VAL A 405 -0.90 -25.51 6.15
C VAL A 405 -1.38 -24.17 5.56
N GLU A 406 -0.65 -23.08 5.81
CA GLU A 406 -0.95 -21.81 5.15
C GLU A 406 -0.49 -21.84 3.69
N THR A 407 -1.18 -21.09 2.83
CA THR A 407 -0.81 -20.95 1.43
C THR A 407 -0.73 -19.49 1.01
N VAL A 408 0.11 -19.22 0.03
CA VAL A 408 0.26 -17.89 -0.59
C VAL A 408 -1.09 -17.42 -1.15
N SER A 409 -1.52 -16.22 -0.76
CA SER A 409 -2.89 -15.73 -1.04
C SER A 409 -3.11 -15.19 -2.46
N ARG A 410 -2.04 -14.70 -3.12
CA ARG A 410 -2.06 -14.03 -4.43
C ARG A 410 -0.81 -14.37 -5.24
N ASP A 411 -0.86 -14.19 -6.55
CA ASP A 411 0.33 -14.26 -7.39
C ASP A 411 1.19 -13.00 -7.19
N TYR A 412 2.49 -13.17 -7.02
CA TYR A 412 3.47 -12.08 -6.93
C TYR A 412 4.28 -12.00 -8.22
N TYR A 413 4.51 -10.77 -8.66
CA TYR A 413 5.21 -10.44 -9.89
C TYR A 413 6.33 -9.45 -9.62
N ILE A 414 7.39 -9.54 -10.42
CA ILE A 414 8.45 -8.56 -10.52
C ILE A 414 8.39 -7.90 -11.90
N LYS A 415 8.63 -6.58 -11.96
CA LYS A 415 8.78 -5.86 -13.22
C LYS A 415 10.23 -5.87 -13.68
N LEU A 416 10.45 -6.36 -14.89
CA LEU A 416 11.72 -6.39 -15.60
C LEU A 416 11.64 -5.49 -16.84
N ALA A 417 12.75 -5.35 -17.56
CA ALA A 417 12.85 -4.54 -18.79
C ALA A 417 11.88 -5.00 -19.90
N ASP A 418 11.52 -6.28 -19.93
CA ASP A 418 10.65 -6.90 -20.93
C ASP A 418 9.19 -7.07 -20.47
N GLY A 419 8.87 -6.82 -19.20
CA GLY A 419 7.51 -6.90 -18.67
C GLY A 419 7.41 -7.42 -17.24
N LEU A 420 6.20 -7.87 -16.87
CA LEU A 420 5.92 -8.46 -15.56
C LEU A 420 6.13 -9.97 -15.60
N HIS A 421 6.86 -10.50 -14.63
CA HIS A 421 7.16 -11.93 -14.50
C HIS A 421 6.68 -12.45 -13.15
N LYS A 422 5.96 -13.58 -13.16
CA LYS A 422 5.48 -14.22 -11.94
C LYS A 422 6.66 -14.84 -11.19
N VAL A 423 6.80 -14.50 -9.91
CA VAL A 423 7.88 -14.98 -9.03
C VAL A 423 7.37 -15.89 -7.93
N VAL A 424 6.14 -15.68 -7.45
CA VAL A 424 5.51 -16.54 -6.43
C VAL A 424 4.09 -16.86 -6.90
N PRO A 425 3.76 -18.14 -7.13
CA PRO A 425 2.39 -18.56 -7.44
C PRO A 425 1.47 -18.51 -6.22
N ARG A 426 0.20 -18.14 -6.42
CA ARG A 426 -0.87 -18.34 -5.44
C ARG A 426 -1.05 -19.83 -5.14
N GLY A 427 -1.40 -20.16 -3.90
CA GLY A 427 -1.65 -21.54 -3.45
C GLY A 427 -0.41 -22.33 -3.02
N GLU A 428 0.80 -21.80 -3.24
CA GLU A 428 2.03 -22.41 -2.72
C GLU A 428 2.02 -22.48 -1.19
N VAL A 429 2.56 -23.57 -0.65
CA VAL A 429 2.59 -23.82 0.79
C VAL A 429 3.61 -22.89 1.46
N LEU A 430 3.19 -22.23 2.55
CA LEU A 430 4.07 -21.47 3.42
C LEU A 430 4.77 -22.42 4.43
N PRO A 431 5.97 -22.06 4.93
CA PRO A 431 6.81 -20.96 4.45
C PRO A 431 7.32 -21.24 3.03
N PHE A 432 7.21 -20.25 2.15
CA PHE A 432 7.60 -20.38 0.76
C PHE A 432 8.91 -19.63 0.52
N ARG A 433 9.84 -20.28 -0.17
CA ARG A 433 11.11 -19.67 -0.55
C ARG A 433 11.42 -19.97 -2.00
N THR A 434 11.71 -18.92 -2.75
CA THR A 434 12.18 -19.05 -4.12
C THR A 434 13.35 -18.10 -4.36
N ALA A 435 14.21 -18.44 -5.31
CA ALA A 435 15.27 -17.55 -5.73
C ALA A 435 15.39 -17.59 -7.24
N GLN A 436 15.45 -16.41 -7.84
CA GLN A 436 15.64 -16.25 -9.28
C GLN A 436 16.89 -15.43 -9.55
N THR A 437 17.60 -15.77 -10.62
CA THR A 437 18.74 -14.96 -11.08
C THR A 437 18.27 -14.05 -12.19
N PHE A 438 18.55 -12.77 -12.06
CA PHE A 438 18.38 -11.76 -13.09
C PHE A 438 19.73 -11.20 -13.51
N LYS A 439 19.74 -10.38 -14.56
CA LYS A 439 20.94 -9.82 -15.18
C LYS A 439 20.79 -8.33 -15.45
N THR A 440 21.89 -7.60 -15.29
CA THR A 440 21.99 -6.19 -15.71
C THR A 440 21.78 -6.04 -17.22
N VAL A 441 21.14 -4.96 -17.64
CA VAL A 441 20.76 -4.72 -19.04
C VAL A 441 21.76 -3.83 -19.79
N ALA A 442 22.61 -3.09 -19.07
CA ALA A 442 23.55 -2.14 -19.67
C ALA A 442 24.98 -2.26 -19.13
N ASN A 443 25.95 -1.86 -19.96
CA ASN A 443 27.34 -1.75 -19.54
C ASN A 443 27.52 -0.55 -18.62
N GLY A 444 28.17 -0.78 -17.49
CA GLY A 444 28.43 0.24 -16.48
C GLY A 444 27.24 0.57 -15.59
N GLN A 445 26.19 -0.28 -15.61
CA GLN A 445 25.03 -0.14 -14.74
C GLN A 445 25.46 -0.02 -13.27
N ARG A 446 24.90 0.99 -12.59
CA ARG A 446 25.25 1.41 -11.22
C ARG A 446 24.13 1.18 -10.22
N LEU A 447 22.92 1.00 -10.71
CA LEU A 447 21.71 0.90 -9.91
C LEU A 447 20.83 -0.18 -10.50
N ILE A 448 20.13 -0.88 -9.64
CA ILE A 448 19.12 -1.85 -10.02
C ILE A 448 17.85 -1.51 -9.26
N ARG A 449 16.76 -1.29 -10.01
CA ARG A 449 15.42 -1.08 -9.48
C ARG A 449 14.67 -2.42 -9.49
N PHE A 450 14.05 -2.73 -8.36
CA PHE A 450 13.08 -3.80 -8.26
C PHE A 450 11.72 -3.21 -7.94
N GLU A 451 10.72 -3.52 -8.77
CA GLU A 451 9.33 -3.15 -8.52
C GLU A 451 8.50 -4.44 -8.44
N PHE A 452 7.77 -4.62 -7.33
CA PHE A 452 6.97 -5.81 -7.08
C PHE A 452 5.48 -5.48 -7.09
N PHE A 453 4.71 -6.41 -7.62
CA PHE A 453 3.27 -6.30 -7.80
C PHE A 453 2.59 -7.59 -7.37
N ASN A 454 1.36 -7.51 -6.93
CA ASN A 454 0.45 -8.66 -6.87
C ASN A 454 -0.71 -8.43 -7.83
N ARG A 455 -1.27 -9.52 -8.36
CA ARG A 455 -2.49 -9.44 -9.16
C ARG A 455 -3.71 -9.46 -8.25
N ASP A 456 -4.62 -8.54 -8.48
CA ASP A 456 -5.97 -8.65 -7.98
C ASP A 456 -6.87 -9.28 -9.01
N ASP A 457 -7.09 -10.59 -8.87
CA ASP A 457 -7.88 -11.39 -9.80
C ASP A 457 -9.34 -10.92 -9.87
N GLU A 458 -9.86 -10.29 -8.82
CA GLU A 458 -11.23 -9.76 -8.79
C GLU A 458 -11.41 -8.50 -9.63
N ARG A 459 -10.42 -7.60 -9.59
CA ARG A 459 -10.46 -6.31 -10.30
C ARG A 459 -9.73 -6.34 -11.64
N ASP A 460 -9.00 -7.42 -11.92
CA ASP A 460 -8.07 -7.53 -13.04
C ASP A 460 -7.01 -6.40 -13.05
N VAL A 461 -6.52 -6.03 -11.86
CA VAL A 461 -5.56 -4.93 -11.67
C VAL A 461 -4.28 -5.44 -11.03
N MET A 462 -3.13 -4.94 -11.49
CA MET A 462 -1.84 -5.14 -10.82
C MET A 462 -1.66 -4.09 -9.73
N GLU A 463 -1.67 -4.48 -8.46
CA GLU A 463 -1.42 -3.57 -7.37
C GLU A 463 0.08 -3.52 -7.04
N PRO A 464 0.65 -2.32 -6.82
CA PRO A 464 2.03 -2.21 -6.37
C PRO A 464 2.15 -2.68 -4.91
N ILE A 465 3.15 -3.51 -4.68
CA ILE A 465 3.55 -3.98 -3.34
C ILE A 465 4.58 -3.02 -2.75
N GLY A 466 5.66 -2.78 -3.49
CA GLY A 466 6.77 -1.97 -3.02
C GLY A 466 7.91 -1.88 -4.03
N LYS A 467 8.86 -0.99 -3.74
CA LYS A 467 10.06 -0.75 -4.56
C LYS A 467 11.31 -0.89 -3.71
N MET A 468 12.35 -1.42 -4.33
CA MET A 468 13.65 -1.65 -3.69
C MET A 468 14.75 -1.27 -4.67
N TRP A 469 15.85 -0.71 -4.15
CA TRP A 469 17.02 -0.33 -4.92
C TRP A 469 18.26 -1.06 -4.45
N LEU A 470 18.97 -1.73 -5.37
CA LEU A 470 20.30 -2.28 -5.10
C LEU A 470 21.37 -1.36 -5.72
N PRO A 471 22.22 -0.71 -4.89
CA PRO A 471 23.33 0.08 -5.38
C PRO A 471 24.51 -0.83 -5.78
N LEU A 472 25.12 -0.54 -6.93
CA LEU A 472 26.35 -1.17 -7.39
C LEU A 472 27.52 -0.20 -7.20
N TYR A 473 28.40 -0.51 -6.25
CA TYR A 473 29.53 0.37 -5.90
C TYR A 473 30.65 0.42 -6.95
N SER A 474 30.64 -0.52 -7.90
CA SER A 474 31.56 -0.60 -9.02
C SER A 474 30.79 -0.56 -10.34
N SER A 475 31.47 -0.22 -11.43
CA SER A 475 30.93 -0.33 -12.79
C SER A 475 30.92 -1.81 -13.19
N TYR A 476 29.74 -2.37 -13.47
CA TYR A 476 29.61 -3.76 -13.89
C TYR A 476 29.18 -3.88 -15.36
N PRO A 477 29.66 -4.89 -16.10
CA PRO A 477 29.23 -5.11 -17.48
C PRO A 477 27.77 -5.55 -17.56
N GLN A 478 27.17 -5.42 -18.74
CA GLN A 478 25.89 -6.03 -19.07
C GLN A 478 25.96 -7.55 -18.83
N GLY A 479 24.86 -8.15 -18.36
CA GLY A 479 24.79 -9.58 -18.08
C GLY A 479 25.33 -9.98 -16.70
N THR A 480 25.68 -9.02 -15.85
CA THR A 480 26.11 -9.31 -14.47
C THR A 480 24.94 -9.88 -13.67
N GLU A 481 25.15 -11.03 -13.04
CA GLU A 481 24.10 -11.79 -12.38
C GLU A 481 23.79 -11.29 -10.97
N VAL A 482 22.49 -11.15 -10.69
CA VAL A 482 21.92 -10.73 -9.41
C VAL A 482 20.94 -11.83 -8.96
N LEU A 483 21.19 -12.42 -7.79
CA LEU A 483 20.29 -13.38 -7.17
C LEU A 483 19.25 -12.63 -6.34
N VAL A 484 17.97 -12.84 -6.63
CA VAL A 484 16.86 -12.31 -5.86
C VAL A 484 16.16 -13.48 -5.17
N ALA A 485 16.27 -13.53 -3.85
CA ALA A 485 15.55 -14.46 -3.01
C ALA A 485 14.29 -13.80 -2.47
N LEU A 486 13.16 -14.51 -2.56
CA LEU A 486 11.87 -14.13 -2.01
C LEU A 486 11.53 -15.15 -0.94
N GLU A 487 11.24 -14.67 0.27
CA GLU A 487 10.81 -15.49 1.39
C GLU A 487 9.46 -14.96 1.89
N LEU A 488 8.46 -15.84 1.96
CA LEU A 488 7.21 -15.60 2.67
C LEU A 488 7.13 -16.57 3.85
N ASP A 489 6.81 -16.05 5.02
CA ASP A 489 6.68 -16.83 6.27
C ASP A 489 5.23 -16.85 6.77
N GLU A 490 4.82 -17.96 7.38
CA GLU A 490 3.51 -18.21 8.00
C GLU A 490 3.22 -17.22 9.15
N GLN A 491 4.24 -16.88 9.95
CA GLN A 491 4.02 -16.10 11.17
C GLN A 491 3.74 -14.62 10.89
N MET A 492 4.48 -14.01 9.96
CA MET A 492 4.37 -12.58 9.66
C MET A 492 3.51 -12.31 8.42
N GLY A 493 3.47 -13.23 7.45
CA GLY A 493 2.78 -13.02 6.18
C GLY A 493 3.34 -11.85 5.34
N ASP A 494 4.52 -11.35 5.69
CA ASP A 494 5.20 -10.26 4.99
C ASP A 494 6.19 -10.84 3.98
N LEU A 495 6.19 -10.31 2.75
CA LEU A 495 7.14 -10.69 1.71
C LEU A 495 8.51 -10.05 2.00
N GLN A 496 9.47 -10.88 2.41
CA GLN A 496 10.86 -10.46 2.52
C GLN A 496 11.57 -10.73 1.20
N ILE A 497 12.18 -9.69 0.63
CA ILE A 497 13.00 -9.84 -0.57
C ILE A 497 14.43 -9.49 -0.24
N THR A 498 15.34 -10.32 -0.74
CA THR A 498 16.78 -10.10 -0.64
C THR A 498 17.42 -10.20 -2.02
N ALA A 499 18.02 -9.12 -2.48
CA ALA A 499 18.81 -9.09 -3.71
C ALA A 499 20.30 -9.07 -3.37
N VAL A 500 21.07 -9.95 -4.01
CA VAL A 500 22.52 -10.12 -3.80
C VAL A 500 23.21 -10.21 -5.15
N LEU A 501 24.30 -9.47 -5.32
CA LEU A 501 25.15 -9.60 -6.51
C LEU A 501 25.97 -10.89 -6.40
N LYS A 502 25.92 -11.76 -7.42
CA LYS A 502 26.55 -13.10 -7.30
C LYS A 502 28.08 -13.08 -7.25
N ASN A 503 28.70 -12.16 -7.98
CA ASN A 503 30.16 -12.03 -8.05
C ASN A 503 30.74 -11.23 -6.86
N ASP A 504 29.91 -10.45 -6.16
CA ASP A 504 30.26 -9.74 -4.93
C ASP A 504 29.09 -9.79 -3.92
N PRO A 505 29.00 -10.86 -3.11
CA PRO A 505 27.93 -11.02 -2.13
C PRO A 505 27.89 -9.95 -1.03
N SER A 506 28.90 -9.09 -0.92
CA SER A 506 28.86 -7.93 -0.01
C SER A 506 27.87 -6.86 -0.49
N VAL A 507 27.58 -6.83 -1.80
CA VAL A 507 26.56 -6.00 -2.42
C VAL A 507 25.21 -6.69 -2.29
N LYS A 508 24.47 -6.30 -1.25
CA LYS A 508 23.14 -6.83 -0.95
C LYS A 508 22.19 -5.77 -0.43
N VAL A 509 20.90 -5.99 -0.65
CA VAL A 509 19.82 -5.26 -0.02
C VAL A 509 18.73 -6.26 0.40
N SER A 510 18.13 -6.01 1.55
CA SER A 510 16.93 -6.71 1.99
C SER A 510 15.87 -5.70 2.33
N SER A 511 14.64 -5.97 1.93
CA SER A 511 13.49 -5.13 2.24
C SER A 511 12.33 -6.00 2.69
N LEU A 512 11.61 -5.49 3.69
CA LEU A 512 10.32 -6.00 4.13
C LEU A 512 9.30 -4.97 3.66
N PHE A 513 8.42 -5.34 2.74
CA PHE A 513 7.39 -4.41 2.29
C PHE A 513 6.23 -4.37 3.30
N SER A 514 6.33 -3.46 4.26
CA SER A 514 5.27 -3.12 5.21
C SER A 514 4.88 -1.66 5.00
N ARG A 515 3.59 -1.40 4.70
CA ARG A 515 3.15 -0.13 4.10
C ARG A 515 3.60 1.12 4.87
N GLY A 516 4.06 2.10 4.09
CA GLY A 516 4.12 3.51 4.46
C GLY A 516 5.23 3.90 5.40
N GLY A 517 6.28 3.08 5.43
CA GLY A 517 7.56 3.44 6.05
C GLY A 517 8.20 4.63 5.35
N SER A 518 9.03 5.35 6.07
CA SER A 518 9.75 6.50 5.53
C SER A 518 10.81 6.13 4.49
N ASP A 519 11.23 4.87 4.46
CA ASP A 519 12.09 4.29 3.42
C ASP A 519 11.36 4.18 2.07
N GLU A 520 10.08 3.79 2.07
CA GLU A 520 9.25 3.79 0.85
C GLU A 520 9.14 5.21 0.27
N GLN A 521 8.86 6.21 1.11
CA GLN A 521 8.78 7.61 0.69
C GLN A 521 10.11 8.09 0.07
N MET A 522 11.25 7.76 0.71
CA MET A 522 12.56 8.13 0.19
C MET A 522 12.87 7.43 -1.14
N ASN A 523 12.49 6.16 -1.29
CA ASN A 523 12.63 5.41 -2.54
C ASN A 523 11.84 6.05 -3.68
N GLU A 524 10.64 6.60 -3.42
CA GLU A 524 9.88 7.37 -4.42
C GLU A 524 10.59 8.67 -4.82
N GLU A 525 11.20 9.39 -3.88
CA GLU A 525 11.95 10.60 -4.23
C GLU A 525 13.20 10.30 -5.07
N VAL A 526 13.89 9.20 -4.79
CA VAL A 526 15.02 8.72 -5.60
C VAL A 526 14.55 8.40 -7.03
N ASP A 527 13.42 7.71 -7.16
CA ASP A 527 12.83 7.36 -8.47
C ASP A 527 12.50 8.63 -9.29
N ARG A 528 11.88 9.63 -8.65
CA ARG A 528 11.61 10.94 -9.27
C ARG A 528 12.90 11.64 -9.74
N ALA A 529 13.94 11.64 -8.90
CA ALA A 529 15.21 12.25 -9.25
C ALA A 529 15.88 11.55 -10.44
N ILE A 530 15.85 10.22 -10.52
CA ILE A 530 16.38 9.46 -11.66
C ILE A 530 15.59 9.75 -12.95
N GLN A 531 14.26 9.82 -12.87
CA GLN A 531 13.42 10.19 -14.02
C GLN A 531 13.78 11.60 -14.53
N GLU A 532 13.97 12.55 -13.64
CA GLU A 532 14.38 13.91 -13.99
C GLU A 532 15.77 13.95 -14.63
N ILE A 533 16.73 13.14 -14.15
CA ILE A 533 18.06 13.01 -14.77
C ILE A 533 17.92 12.51 -16.22
N ASN A 534 17.11 11.46 -16.41
CA ASN A 534 16.98 10.79 -17.70
C ASN A 534 16.29 11.64 -18.78
N THR A 535 15.58 12.73 -18.42
CA THR A 535 14.98 13.64 -19.40
C THR A 535 15.94 14.75 -19.88
N ARG A 536 17.06 14.99 -19.20
CA ARG A 536 17.96 16.15 -19.40
C ARG A 536 18.97 16.01 -20.55
N GLN A 537 18.91 14.95 -21.37
CA GLN A 537 19.84 14.68 -22.47
C GLN A 537 21.33 14.84 -22.10
N LEU A 538 21.71 14.32 -20.93
CA LEU A 538 23.07 14.43 -20.39
C LEU A 538 24.07 13.57 -21.17
N SER A 539 25.34 13.98 -21.18
CA SER A 539 26.43 13.17 -21.73
C SER A 539 26.68 11.91 -20.90
N THR A 540 27.29 10.88 -21.49
CA THR A 540 27.60 9.63 -20.78
C THR A 540 28.45 9.83 -19.51
N ALA A 541 29.33 10.83 -19.50
CA ALA A 541 30.15 11.15 -18.32
C ALA A 541 29.34 11.82 -17.19
N GLU A 542 28.40 12.69 -17.55
CA GLU A 542 27.49 13.33 -16.58
C GLU A 542 26.49 12.32 -16.01
N VAL A 543 25.99 11.40 -16.83
CA VAL A 543 25.13 10.29 -16.39
C VAL A 543 25.88 9.38 -15.40
N GLU A 544 27.15 9.10 -15.69
CA GLU A 544 28.03 8.31 -14.85
C GLU A 544 28.26 8.98 -13.48
N GLU A 545 28.53 10.28 -13.46
CA GLU A 545 28.66 11.06 -12.21
C GLU A 545 27.35 11.12 -11.43
N ALA A 546 26.23 11.41 -12.10
CA ALA A 546 24.90 11.43 -11.49
C ALA A 546 24.55 10.07 -10.89
N SER A 547 24.87 8.97 -11.59
CA SER A 547 24.68 7.60 -11.10
C SER A 547 25.45 7.34 -9.80
N GLN A 548 26.70 7.82 -9.67
CA GLN A 548 27.47 7.69 -8.43
C GLN A 548 26.85 8.45 -7.27
N GLN A 549 26.28 9.63 -7.54
CA GLN A 549 25.57 10.40 -6.52
C GLN A 549 24.29 9.69 -6.08
N VAL A 550 23.51 9.17 -7.02
CA VAL A 550 22.28 8.41 -6.71
C VAL A 550 22.60 7.16 -5.89
N VAL A 551 23.66 6.43 -6.23
CA VAL A 551 24.16 5.28 -5.43
C VAL A 551 24.40 5.68 -3.97
N ARG A 552 24.98 6.85 -3.72
CA ARG A 552 25.21 7.37 -2.35
C ARG A 552 23.92 7.70 -1.61
N VAL A 553 22.85 8.11 -2.30
CA VAL A 553 21.53 8.36 -1.70
C VAL A 553 20.86 7.03 -1.36
N VAL A 554 20.82 6.10 -2.31
CA VAL A 554 20.25 4.75 -2.14
C VAL A 554 20.91 3.99 -0.99
N GLN A 555 22.24 4.07 -0.89
CA GLN A 555 22.99 3.39 0.18
C GLN A 555 22.52 3.80 1.59
N VAL A 556 22.20 5.08 1.79
CA VAL A 556 21.70 5.59 3.08
C VAL A 556 20.22 5.29 3.24
N THR A 557 19.45 5.39 2.15
CA THR A 557 18.01 5.07 2.12
C THR A 557 17.75 3.63 2.57
N ASN A 558 18.55 2.68 2.09
CA ASN A 558 18.47 1.26 2.47
C ASN A 558 18.81 0.99 3.96
N GLN A 559 19.21 2.02 4.71
CA GLN A 559 19.53 1.94 6.13
C GLN A 559 18.48 2.66 7.00
N ILE A 560 17.43 3.26 6.43
CA ILE A 560 16.43 3.99 7.22
C ILE A 560 15.74 3.04 8.23
N ILE A 561 15.42 1.82 7.81
CA ILE A 561 14.90 0.78 8.71
C ILE A 561 16.05 -0.07 9.25
N ASP A 562 16.09 -0.26 10.56
CA ASP A 562 17.03 -1.20 11.19
C ASP A 562 16.57 -2.65 10.92
N PRO A 563 17.36 -3.48 10.21
CA PRO A 563 16.97 -4.84 9.85
C PRO A 563 16.82 -5.78 11.06
N LYS A 564 17.37 -5.44 12.24
CA LYS A 564 17.23 -6.27 13.46
C LYS A 564 15.99 -5.92 14.26
N THR A 565 15.59 -4.66 14.25
CA THR A 565 14.53 -4.14 15.13
C THR A 565 13.27 -3.73 14.38
N GLY A 566 13.34 -3.59 13.05
CA GLY A 566 12.25 -3.09 12.20
C GLY A 566 11.89 -1.63 12.45
N ARG A 567 12.69 -0.90 13.25
CA ARG A 567 12.41 0.50 13.61
C ARG A 567 13.11 1.47 12.69
N GLU A 568 12.44 2.58 12.46
CA GLU A 568 12.98 3.72 11.73
C GLU A 568 14.13 4.40 12.50
N ARG A 569 15.17 4.79 11.75
CA ARG A 569 16.30 5.61 12.19
C ARG A 569 16.17 7.01 11.60
N GLU A 570 15.58 7.90 12.37
CA GLU A 570 15.27 9.28 11.97
C GLU A 570 16.53 10.07 11.53
N ASP A 571 17.66 9.84 12.19
CA ASP A 571 18.96 10.44 11.82
C ASP A 571 19.42 10.01 10.42
N VAL A 572 19.24 8.73 10.09
CA VAL A 572 19.57 8.17 8.78
C VAL A 572 18.62 8.71 7.70
N ARG A 573 17.33 8.86 8.02
CA ARG A 573 16.35 9.48 7.11
C ARG A 573 16.73 10.91 6.77
N GLN A 574 17.07 11.73 7.77
CA GLN A 574 17.51 13.10 7.56
C GLN A 574 18.77 13.15 6.68
N GLN A 575 19.74 12.27 6.94
CA GLN A 575 20.95 12.15 6.12
C GLN A 575 20.63 11.76 4.65
N ALA A 576 19.69 10.85 4.43
CA ALA A 576 19.25 10.49 3.08
C ALA A 576 18.65 11.70 2.35
N GLN A 577 17.78 12.46 3.04
CA GLN A 577 17.17 13.67 2.49
C GLN A 577 18.22 14.73 2.14
N GLU A 578 19.21 14.96 3.00
CA GLU A 578 20.31 15.90 2.73
C GLU A 578 21.09 15.50 1.48
N ARG A 579 21.45 14.22 1.34
CA ARG A 579 22.16 13.72 0.15
C ARG A 579 21.34 13.85 -1.12
N LEU A 580 20.03 13.60 -1.03
CA LEU A 580 19.13 13.78 -2.14
C LEU A 580 19.01 15.27 -2.54
N ASN A 581 19.00 16.18 -1.57
CA ASN A 581 19.01 17.61 -1.85
C ASN A 581 20.33 18.03 -2.53
N VAL A 582 21.47 17.49 -2.10
CA VAL A 582 22.77 17.70 -2.77
C VAL A 582 22.73 17.19 -4.22
N LEU A 583 22.14 16.02 -4.48
CA LEU A 583 21.92 15.50 -5.84
C LEU A 583 21.05 16.47 -6.66
N LYS A 584 19.89 16.88 -6.16
CA LYS A 584 18.99 17.82 -6.84
C LYS A 584 19.70 19.15 -7.16
N SER A 585 20.47 19.69 -6.22
CA SER A 585 21.30 20.87 -6.45
C SER A 585 22.40 20.63 -7.49
N ALA A 586 23.04 19.46 -7.52
CA ALA A 586 24.02 19.07 -8.53
C ALA A 586 23.42 18.95 -9.94
N LEU A 587 22.11 18.71 -10.04
CA LEU A 587 21.42 18.63 -11.31
C LEU A 587 20.94 19.98 -11.81
N SER A 588 20.69 20.98 -10.95
CA SER A 588 20.21 22.29 -11.39
C SER A 588 21.12 22.91 -12.46
N GLU A 589 20.53 23.23 -13.62
CA GLU A 589 21.24 23.79 -14.77
C GLU A 589 21.88 25.14 -14.42
N GLU A 590 21.13 26.01 -13.74
CA GLU A 590 21.62 27.33 -13.31
C GLU A 590 22.79 27.21 -12.31
N LEU A 591 22.69 26.30 -11.34
CA LEU A 591 23.77 26.04 -10.38
C LEU A 591 25.01 25.40 -11.05
N ASN A 592 24.81 24.61 -12.10
CA ASN A 592 25.92 24.01 -12.86
C ASN A 592 26.63 25.03 -13.73
N ILE A 593 25.90 25.91 -14.41
CA ILE A 593 26.47 27.04 -15.15
C ILE A 593 27.30 27.91 -14.19
N ALA A 594 26.75 28.25 -13.02
CA ALA A 594 27.46 29.02 -12.00
C ALA A 594 28.77 28.36 -11.54
N ARG A 595 28.74 27.06 -11.21
CA ARG A 595 29.93 26.30 -10.81
C ARG A 595 30.97 26.22 -11.92
N SER A 596 30.53 25.96 -13.15
CA SER A 596 31.41 25.89 -14.32
C SER A 596 32.10 27.24 -14.58
N LEU A 597 31.35 28.34 -14.51
CA LEU A 597 31.89 29.68 -14.71
C LEU A 597 32.85 30.10 -13.58
N ALA A 598 32.52 29.77 -12.33
CA ALA A 598 33.42 30.04 -11.20
C ALA A 598 34.77 29.31 -11.38
N TYR A 599 34.73 28.03 -11.73
CA TYR A 599 35.92 27.23 -12.03
C TYR A 599 36.68 27.77 -13.25
N GLU A 600 35.96 28.15 -14.31
CA GLU A 600 36.58 28.70 -15.52
C GLU A 600 37.31 30.01 -15.23
N CYS A 601 36.71 30.93 -14.48
CA CYS A 601 37.34 32.18 -14.06
C CYS A 601 38.62 31.92 -13.24
N ASP A 602 38.57 31.04 -12.24
CA ASP A 602 39.76 30.67 -11.45
C ASP A 602 40.84 30.04 -12.33
N PHE A 603 40.46 29.11 -13.22
CA PHE A 603 41.39 28.43 -14.10
C PHE A 603 42.05 29.39 -15.08
N LEU A 604 41.29 30.33 -15.67
CA LEU A 604 41.81 31.33 -16.59
C LEU A 604 42.90 32.16 -15.93
N VAL A 605 42.65 32.60 -14.69
CA VAL A 605 43.61 33.35 -13.89
C VAL A 605 44.84 32.51 -13.55
N GLN A 606 44.68 31.26 -13.10
CA GLN A 606 45.81 30.42 -12.70
C GLN A 606 46.68 29.93 -13.87
N THR A 607 46.06 29.62 -15.01
CA THR A 607 46.73 28.93 -16.12
C THR A 607 47.33 29.91 -17.13
N TYR A 608 46.69 31.07 -17.28
CA TYR A 608 47.02 32.06 -18.31
C TYR A 608 47.59 33.37 -17.74
N ASP A 609 48.19 33.30 -16.54
CA ASP A 609 48.99 34.37 -15.94
C ASP A 609 50.38 34.48 -16.58
N PHE A 610 50.42 34.63 -17.91
CA PHE A 610 51.65 35.04 -18.59
C PHE A 610 51.65 36.56 -18.70
N ALA A 611 52.74 37.18 -18.25
CA ALA A 611 52.84 38.61 -18.01
C ALA A 611 52.36 39.46 -19.19
N HIS A 612 51.30 40.25 -18.98
CA HIS A 612 50.91 41.30 -19.89
C HIS A 612 52.00 42.39 -19.87
N ARG A 613 52.80 42.48 -20.94
CA ARG A 613 53.80 43.56 -21.11
C ARG A 613 53.24 44.57 -22.09
N GLU A 614 53.49 45.86 -21.85
CA GLU A 614 53.01 46.97 -22.70
C GLU A 614 53.37 46.81 -24.20
N ALA A 615 54.33 45.95 -24.54
CA ALA A 615 54.79 45.69 -25.90
C ALA A 615 54.20 44.43 -26.59
N ASP A 616 53.52 43.50 -25.88
CA ASP A 616 52.92 42.31 -26.50
C ASP A 616 51.75 41.73 -25.66
N PRO A 617 50.47 41.84 -26.11
CA PRO A 617 49.29 41.68 -25.27
C PRO A 617 48.72 40.26 -25.24
N CYS A 618 49.56 39.23 -25.24
CA CYS A 618 49.06 37.86 -25.42
C CYS A 618 48.25 37.33 -24.21
N GLY A 619 48.43 37.87 -22.99
CA GLY A 619 47.85 37.39 -21.72
C GLY A 619 46.74 38.26 -21.14
N ILE A 620 46.15 37.83 -20.01
CA ILE A 620 45.07 38.55 -19.33
C ILE A 620 45.65 39.75 -18.56
N ALA A 621 45.13 40.95 -18.80
CA ALA A 621 45.59 42.16 -18.11
C ALA A 621 45.30 42.11 -16.60
N PRO A 622 46.20 42.62 -15.71
CA PRO A 622 46.00 42.53 -14.26
C PRO A 622 44.64 43.04 -13.75
N PRO A 623 44.08 44.16 -14.25
CA PRO A 623 42.75 44.61 -13.83
C PRO A 623 41.63 43.63 -14.20
N GLN A 624 41.76 42.93 -15.34
CA GLN A 624 40.79 41.92 -15.77
C GLN A 624 40.96 40.61 -14.98
N GLN A 625 42.19 40.26 -14.61
CA GLN A 625 42.44 39.12 -13.71
C GLN A 625 41.74 39.32 -12.35
N GLU A 626 41.82 40.52 -11.76
CA GLU A 626 41.13 40.82 -10.50
C GLU A 626 39.60 40.75 -10.62
N ARG A 627 39.03 41.20 -11.74
CA ARG A 627 37.59 41.06 -12.00
C ARG A 627 37.17 39.59 -12.13
N LEU A 628 37.93 38.77 -12.87
CA LEU A 628 37.66 37.33 -12.97
C LEU A 628 37.74 36.63 -11.61
N LYS A 629 38.74 36.97 -10.78
CA LYS A 629 38.83 36.48 -9.39
C LYS A 629 37.61 36.89 -8.56
N SER A 630 37.16 38.14 -8.69
CA SER A 630 35.96 38.64 -8.02
C SER A 630 34.71 37.87 -8.46
N CYS A 631 34.49 37.69 -9.77
CA CYS A 631 33.37 36.91 -10.29
C CYS A 631 33.39 35.47 -9.76
N ALA A 632 34.56 34.82 -9.74
CA ALA A 632 34.71 33.46 -9.20
C ALA A 632 34.40 33.40 -7.69
N ALA A 633 34.80 34.41 -6.92
CA ALA A 633 34.53 34.49 -5.49
C ALA A 633 33.05 34.76 -5.19
N GLN A 634 32.43 35.68 -5.93
CA GLN A 634 31.00 36.02 -5.82
C GLN A 634 30.12 34.82 -6.17
N LEU A 635 30.40 34.13 -7.28
CA LEU A 635 29.68 32.92 -7.66
C LEU A 635 29.81 31.83 -6.59
N ARG A 636 31.00 31.62 -6.00
CA ARG A 636 31.20 30.65 -4.92
C ARG A 636 30.44 31.01 -3.65
N ASP A 637 30.45 32.28 -3.25
CA ASP A 637 29.71 32.75 -2.07
C ASP A 637 28.19 32.61 -2.28
N ALA A 638 27.70 32.97 -3.46
CA ALA A 638 26.29 32.83 -3.83
C ALA A 638 25.85 31.36 -3.87
N LEU A 639 26.67 30.46 -4.44
CA LEU A 639 26.46 29.01 -4.43
C LEU A 639 26.44 28.45 -3.00
N HIS A 640 27.34 28.91 -2.13
CA HIS A 640 27.38 28.47 -0.73
C HIS A 640 26.14 28.92 0.05
N LYS A 641 25.61 30.11 -0.24
CA LYS A 641 24.40 30.67 0.39
C LYS A 641 23.09 30.20 -0.26
N ASN A 642 23.16 29.49 -1.39
CA ASN A 642 22.03 29.14 -2.23
C ASN A 642 21.17 30.35 -2.64
N ASP A 643 21.82 31.49 -2.90
CA ASP A 643 21.16 32.74 -3.29
C ASP A 643 20.97 32.79 -4.82
N LEU A 644 19.80 32.34 -5.29
CA LEU A 644 19.49 32.26 -6.73
C LEU A 644 19.59 33.61 -7.44
N SER A 645 19.25 34.71 -6.77
CA SER A 645 19.33 36.05 -7.37
C SER A 645 20.78 36.45 -7.59
N ALA A 646 21.64 36.24 -6.58
CA ALA A 646 23.06 36.53 -6.69
C ALA A 646 23.76 35.61 -7.70
N ILE A 647 23.32 34.34 -7.81
CA ILE A 647 23.83 33.39 -8.79
C ILE A 647 23.52 33.87 -10.22
N SER A 648 22.28 34.26 -10.50
CA SER A 648 21.88 34.74 -11.82
C SER A 648 22.69 35.97 -12.26
N ILE A 649 22.89 36.94 -11.35
CA ILE A 649 23.72 38.12 -11.59
C ILE A 649 25.18 37.72 -11.85
N GLY A 650 25.76 36.88 -10.97
CA GLY A 650 27.14 36.45 -11.09
C GLY A 650 27.43 35.66 -12.37
N ILE A 651 26.44 34.91 -12.88
CA ILE A 651 26.54 34.20 -14.17
C ILE A 651 26.72 35.21 -15.30
N GLU A 652 25.89 36.24 -15.37
CA GLU A 652 25.95 37.24 -16.44
C GLU A 652 27.23 38.08 -16.36
N GLU A 653 27.66 38.48 -15.15
CA GLU A 653 28.94 39.18 -14.95
C GLU A 653 30.13 38.33 -15.41
N ALA A 654 30.18 37.05 -15.02
CA ALA A 654 31.25 36.14 -15.43
C ALA A 654 31.27 35.92 -16.95
N LYS A 655 30.11 35.70 -17.58
CA LYS A 655 30.00 35.58 -19.04
C LYS A 655 30.49 36.85 -19.74
N GLN A 656 30.11 38.02 -19.25
CA GLN A 656 30.52 39.30 -19.82
C GLN A 656 32.04 39.47 -19.76
N GLU A 657 32.68 39.24 -18.60
CA GLU A 657 34.14 39.35 -18.45
C GLU A 657 34.88 38.32 -19.32
N ILE A 658 34.36 37.11 -19.44
CA ILE A 658 34.90 36.06 -20.29
C ILE A 658 34.77 36.42 -21.78
N SER A 659 33.70 37.11 -22.19
CA SER A 659 33.47 37.47 -23.61
C SER A 659 34.49 38.47 -24.14
N ILE A 660 35.05 39.32 -23.27
CA ILE A 660 36.02 40.36 -23.61
C ILE A 660 37.48 39.93 -23.36
N LEU A 661 37.73 38.63 -23.20
CA LEU A 661 39.11 38.11 -23.10
C LEU A 661 39.87 38.32 -24.43
N PRO A 662 41.20 38.52 -24.38
CA PRO A 662 42.03 38.61 -25.58
C PRO A 662 41.85 37.40 -26.50
N ASP A 663 41.92 37.60 -27.82
CA ASP A 663 41.77 36.55 -28.84
C ASP A 663 42.65 35.33 -28.57
N THR A 664 43.89 35.55 -28.13
CA THR A 664 44.83 34.48 -27.78
C THR A 664 44.30 33.58 -26.66
N VAL A 665 43.67 34.18 -25.64
CA VAL A 665 43.07 33.45 -24.53
C VAL A 665 41.79 32.73 -24.98
N GLN A 666 40.98 33.34 -25.85
CA GLN A 666 39.82 32.68 -26.46
C GLN A 666 40.22 31.45 -27.26
N ARG A 667 41.29 31.53 -28.08
CA ARG A 667 41.85 30.40 -28.83
C ARG A 667 42.23 29.24 -27.92
N LEU A 668 42.85 29.54 -26.76
CA LEU A 668 43.21 28.53 -25.77
C LEU A 668 41.98 27.89 -25.09
N ARG A 669 40.93 28.68 -24.80
CA ARG A 669 39.64 28.14 -24.33
C ARG A 669 39.03 27.19 -25.35
N TYR A 670 39.04 27.55 -26.63
CA TYR A 670 38.57 26.70 -27.72
C TYR A 670 39.37 25.40 -27.83
N CYS A 671 40.70 25.45 -27.77
CA CYS A 671 41.53 24.25 -27.74
C CYS A 671 41.14 23.33 -26.59
N ARG A 672 40.98 23.85 -25.37
CA ARG A 672 40.60 23.06 -24.19
C ARG A 672 39.23 22.40 -24.38
N ALA A 673 38.22 23.15 -24.83
CA ALA A 673 36.89 22.61 -25.07
C ALA A 673 36.88 21.54 -26.19
N ALA A 674 37.71 21.72 -27.22
CA ALA A 674 37.92 20.74 -28.28
C ALA A 674 38.63 19.48 -27.77
N ILE A 675 39.68 19.61 -26.95
CA ILE A 675 40.37 18.47 -26.32
C ILE A 675 39.42 17.68 -25.43
N TYR A 676 38.58 18.36 -24.64
CA TYR A 676 37.60 17.71 -23.79
C TYR A 676 36.64 16.83 -24.61
N ARG A 677 36.05 17.36 -25.69
CA ARG A 677 35.18 16.61 -26.60
C ARG A 677 35.92 15.47 -27.30
N ALA A 678 37.12 15.76 -27.83
CA ALA A 678 37.96 14.76 -28.49
C ALA A 678 38.30 13.60 -27.55
N ASN A 679 38.62 13.87 -26.28
CA ASN A 679 38.92 12.83 -25.29
C ASN A 679 37.72 11.91 -25.01
N HIS A 680 36.49 12.44 -25.07
CA HIS A 680 35.26 11.68 -24.81
C HIS A 680 34.77 10.90 -26.03
N ILE A 681 35.06 11.38 -27.24
CA ILE A 681 34.60 10.76 -28.49
C ILE A 681 35.68 9.83 -29.07
N GLN A 682 36.93 10.30 -29.15
CA GLN A 682 38.10 9.56 -29.66
C GLN A 682 39.36 9.88 -28.83
N PRO A 683 39.60 9.16 -27.72
CA PRO A 683 40.67 9.46 -26.76
C PRO A 683 42.07 9.64 -27.37
N VAL A 684 42.39 8.88 -28.42
CA VAL A 684 43.68 8.99 -29.13
C VAL A 684 43.82 10.35 -29.83
N GLN A 685 42.76 10.83 -30.50
CA GLN A 685 42.78 12.14 -31.14
C GLN A 685 42.79 13.27 -30.11
N GLY A 686 42.14 13.07 -28.96
CA GLY A 686 42.21 14.01 -27.84
C GLY A 686 43.64 14.19 -27.31
N ARG A 687 44.42 13.11 -27.17
CA ARG A 687 45.85 13.20 -26.81
C ARG A 687 46.67 13.95 -27.85
N ILE A 688 46.48 13.65 -29.14
CA ILE A 688 47.17 14.34 -30.24
C ILE A 688 46.85 15.85 -30.22
N LEU A 689 45.58 16.21 -30.01
CA LEU A 689 45.16 17.60 -29.93
C LEU A 689 45.74 18.30 -28.69
N SER A 690 45.86 17.58 -27.57
CA SER A 690 46.53 18.06 -26.35
C SER A 690 48.00 18.39 -26.62
N ASP A 691 48.77 17.46 -27.18
CA ASP A 691 50.20 17.67 -27.49
C ASP A 691 50.42 18.87 -28.43
N LYS A 692 49.57 19.02 -29.44
CA LYS A 692 49.62 20.18 -30.35
C LYS A 692 49.32 21.49 -29.61
N THR A 693 48.31 21.48 -28.74
CA THR A 693 47.91 22.64 -27.94
C THR A 693 49.01 23.05 -26.96
N GLU A 694 49.72 22.09 -26.36
CA GLU A 694 50.88 22.38 -25.49
C GLU A 694 52.01 23.08 -26.25
N ARG A 695 52.30 22.66 -27.49
CA ARG A 695 53.28 23.35 -28.36
C ARG A 695 52.85 24.79 -28.66
N PHE A 696 51.57 25.01 -28.93
CA PHE A 696 51.01 26.34 -29.12
C PHE A 696 51.14 27.20 -27.85
N ILE A 697 50.80 26.66 -26.67
CA ILE A 697 50.99 27.33 -25.38
C ILE A 697 52.48 27.66 -25.13
N ALA A 698 53.39 26.75 -25.46
CA ALA A 698 54.83 26.96 -25.28
C ALA A 698 55.37 28.10 -26.17
N ALA A 699 54.92 28.20 -27.43
CA ALA A 699 55.28 29.29 -28.33
C ALA A 699 54.77 30.65 -27.82
N LEU A 700 53.54 30.68 -27.30
CA LEU A 700 52.97 31.87 -26.66
C LEU A 700 53.79 32.31 -25.43
N ARG A 701 54.19 31.36 -24.56
CA ARG A 701 55.02 31.66 -23.37
C ARG A 701 56.42 32.18 -23.72
N ARG A 702 56.96 31.81 -24.88
CA ARG A 702 58.27 32.26 -25.39
C ARG A 702 58.20 33.57 -26.18
N ASN A 703 57.00 34.13 -26.36
CA ASN A 703 56.75 35.34 -27.12
C ASN A 703 57.14 35.23 -28.62
N GLU A 704 56.91 34.05 -29.21
CA GLU A 704 57.22 33.74 -30.61
C GLU A 704 55.96 33.95 -31.49
N SER A 705 55.62 35.20 -31.82
CA SER A 705 54.34 35.55 -32.48
C SER A 705 54.14 34.86 -33.84
N ALA A 706 55.20 34.74 -34.65
CA ALA A 706 55.13 34.06 -35.96
C ALA A 706 54.91 32.54 -35.83
N GLU A 707 55.54 31.90 -34.83
CA GLU A 707 55.41 30.46 -34.60
C GLU A 707 54.06 30.11 -33.96
N SER A 708 53.58 30.93 -33.02
CA SER A 708 52.26 30.74 -32.41
C SER A 708 51.13 30.87 -33.42
N GLU A 709 51.19 31.82 -34.37
CA GLU A 709 50.20 31.96 -35.43
C GLU A 709 50.25 30.77 -36.42
N ARG A 710 51.44 30.30 -36.78
CA ARG A 710 51.61 29.10 -37.61
C ARG A 710 51.00 27.86 -36.95
N LEU A 711 51.29 27.65 -35.65
CA LEU A 711 50.74 26.54 -34.88
C LEU A 711 49.21 26.65 -34.74
N TRP A 712 48.67 27.86 -34.56
CA TRP A 712 47.22 28.08 -34.53
C TRP A 712 46.55 27.74 -35.87
N GLN A 713 47.15 28.11 -37.01
CA GLN A 713 46.63 27.74 -38.33
C GLN A 713 46.57 26.22 -38.54
N GLU A 714 47.54 25.47 -37.99
CA GLU A 714 47.52 24.00 -38.01
C GLU A 714 46.49 23.39 -37.03
N LEU A 715 46.26 24.04 -35.89
CA LEU A 715 45.35 23.59 -34.83
C LEU A 715 43.88 23.90 -35.14
N SER A 716 43.59 25.09 -35.66
CA SER A 716 42.23 25.65 -35.74
C SER A 716 41.22 24.76 -36.47
N PRO A 717 41.55 24.06 -37.57
CA PRO A 717 40.57 23.18 -38.24
C PRO A 717 40.18 21.99 -37.36
N ASN A 718 41.14 21.42 -36.62
CA ASN A 718 40.88 20.31 -35.70
C ASN A 718 40.09 20.78 -34.49
N VAL A 719 40.44 21.95 -33.93
CA VAL A 719 39.69 22.56 -32.82
C VAL A 719 38.24 22.78 -33.22
N GLN A 720 37.99 23.40 -34.38
CA GLN A 720 36.65 23.68 -34.86
C GLN A 720 35.86 22.40 -35.18
N TYR A 721 36.50 21.38 -35.76
CA TYR A 721 35.90 20.08 -35.98
C TYR A 721 35.36 19.48 -34.67
N TRP A 722 36.16 19.47 -33.61
CA TRP A 722 35.77 18.91 -32.32
C TRP A 722 34.75 19.77 -31.58
N LEU A 723 34.82 21.10 -31.66
CA LEU A 723 33.79 21.99 -31.09
C LEU A 723 32.40 21.73 -31.67
N ASN A 724 32.32 21.30 -32.93
CA ASN A 724 31.07 21.00 -33.62
C ASN A 724 30.56 19.57 -33.36
N GLN A 725 31.29 18.73 -32.62
CA GLN A 725 30.81 17.40 -32.26
C GLN A 725 29.95 17.45 -30.99
N SER A 726 28.80 16.79 -31.02
CA SER A 726 28.01 16.51 -29.83
C SER A 726 28.66 15.40 -29.01
N LEU A 727 28.60 15.51 -27.69
CA LEU A 727 28.98 14.41 -26.82
C LEU A 727 27.94 13.28 -26.93
N PRO A 728 28.35 12.00 -26.79
CA PRO A 728 27.41 10.90 -26.65
C PRO A 728 26.52 11.14 -25.43
N THR A 729 25.21 11.04 -25.60
CA THR A 729 24.24 11.15 -24.51
C THR A 729 23.87 9.77 -23.98
N GLY A 730 23.39 9.70 -22.73
CA GLY A 730 22.97 8.47 -22.09
C GLY A 730 21.82 8.68 -21.11
N ALA A 731 21.43 7.60 -20.44
CA ALA A 731 20.48 7.59 -19.34
C ALA A 731 20.98 6.66 -18.23
N ILE A 732 20.52 6.88 -17.01
CA ILE A 732 20.75 5.95 -15.90
C ILE A 732 19.88 4.72 -16.16
N ASP A 733 20.51 3.63 -16.59
CA ASP A 733 19.88 2.32 -16.70
C ASP A 733 19.72 1.70 -15.31
N THR A 734 18.50 1.26 -15.01
CA THR A 734 18.13 0.70 -13.71
C THR A 734 17.43 -0.66 -13.80
N ASP A 735 17.06 -1.09 -15.00
CA ASP A 735 16.25 -2.28 -15.20
C ASP A 735 17.08 -3.58 -15.13
N LEU A 736 16.36 -4.71 -15.13
CA LEU A 736 16.89 -6.06 -15.15
C LEU A 736 16.24 -6.88 -16.26
N MET A 737 16.90 -7.96 -16.67
CA MET A 737 16.36 -9.00 -17.54
C MET A 737 16.59 -10.39 -16.94
N LEU A 738 15.92 -11.42 -17.46
CA LEU A 738 16.11 -12.83 -17.08
C LEU A 738 17.47 -13.41 -17.52
#